data_AF-A0A4V0XF60-F1
#
_entry.id   AF-A0A4V0XF60-F1
#
_cell.length_a   1.000
_cell.length_b   1.000
_cell.length_c   1.000
_cell.angle_alpha   90.00
_cell.angle_beta   90.00
_cell.angle_gamma   90.00
#
_symmetry.space_group_name_H-M   'P 1'
#
loop_
_entity.id
_entity.type
_entity.pdbx_description
1 polymer ?
#
loop_
_entity_poly.entity_id
_entity_poly.type
_entity_poly.pdbx_seq_one_letter_code
_entity_poly.pdbx_strand_id
1 'polypeptide(L)'
;MLGLAAAEAGFSWADDGAFPHLNLYVPDEKLAVRLLPGGEERIQYSTNPVSTVHINAEGYRGAAWAPPSADEIVVVGDSQVFGLGVNDDETASAVLARTTGRSVINAGVPTYGPVEYLAVIDELLASRHPATVVLVLNFSNDLFEIDAPNTGRHAVWDGWAVRKETAPASVTNFPGRSWLYSRSHLFYAARRAWAPVPEGWGLGVASEGTWKSVVSAAVERSPAEDPRVADAALANEAGSAAKARAEVEFHLTELYFSAFPELRRADEGLALEAHEKRAQAGDIVYEHFGGEGAREVPVTAELLRKGAAVRGELEGRLREWAKAHPDDRRATAIGEALAAKDASQGSLDALATRVAEEVGGRSPFEPFVRVTKAHVEAAGAELVVVALPLDVQVSDTEWAKYGAEKVDMTESRALLTDLVAGASRMGLRALDLTEALAAAEPGAFQDGDLHMTAKGQAAAGEAIAAALKTQAPRALPGPGLPPGRSRVPSAPELAAAPEITVKGSSAAHCSTRQVREWLYVECTTSWGELQVDEEALAQLGYGALSYDGERSEPSGVAVRTGEEVLIGLADAMYGADAVRILTPLVPGRPVEVDVWWTNGAQRLSVAWEGEKAAMSFTKLPNPGRPTIPTICKAKSEIPFIGDASRGCATTYPDDCVALRDCASGTRGHLPTCAVGEANAGSAGHCHALCDPAHPCVSGVCTDWQGGGVCL
;
A
#
# COMPACT_ATOMS: atom_id res chain seq x y z
N MET A 1 -20.35 -58.78 -0.58
CA MET A 1 -19.50 -58.32 0.53
C MET A 1 -18.02 -58.61 0.27
N LEU A 2 -17.56 -59.87 0.21
CA LEU A 2 -16.13 -60.17 -0.02
C LEU A 2 -15.56 -59.57 -1.32
N GLY A 3 -16.30 -59.61 -2.43
CA GLY A 3 -15.86 -59.01 -3.69
C GLY A 3 -15.72 -57.48 -3.65
N LEU A 4 -16.62 -56.78 -2.96
CA LEU A 4 -16.54 -55.31 -2.80
C LEU A 4 -15.39 -54.91 -1.88
N ALA A 5 -15.15 -55.66 -0.79
CA ALA A 5 -14.02 -55.42 0.09
C ALA A 5 -12.68 -55.68 -0.62
N ALA A 6 -12.58 -56.73 -1.44
CA ALA A 6 -11.41 -56.99 -2.25
C ALA A 6 -11.18 -55.91 -3.33
N ALA A 7 -12.25 -55.40 -3.94
CA ALA A 7 -12.16 -54.31 -4.92
C ALA A 7 -11.73 -52.99 -4.25
N GLU A 8 -12.33 -52.62 -3.11
CA GLU A 8 -11.90 -51.46 -2.31
C GLU A 8 -10.42 -51.54 -1.94
N ALA A 9 -9.96 -52.69 -1.43
CA ALA A 9 -8.54 -52.90 -1.12
C ALA A 9 -7.66 -52.82 -2.37
N GLY A 10 -8.14 -53.31 -3.52
CA GLY A 10 -7.43 -53.24 -4.80
C GLY A 10 -7.25 -51.80 -5.30
N PHE A 11 -8.31 -50.98 -5.27
CA PHE A 11 -8.22 -49.56 -5.65
C PHE A 11 -7.39 -48.76 -4.64
N SER A 12 -7.60 -48.96 -3.34
CA SER A 12 -6.79 -48.31 -2.31
C SER A 12 -5.31 -48.65 -2.45
N TRP A 13 -4.96 -49.90 -2.78
CA TRP A 13 -3.58 -50.28 -3.06
C TRP A 13 -3.04 -49.64 -4.34
N ALA A 14 -3.86 -49.54 -5.40
CA ALA A 14 -3.46 -48.91 -6.66
C ALA A 14 -3.22 -47.41 -6.52
N ASP A 15 -3.96 -46.75 -5.62
CA ASP A 15 -3.86 -45.32 -5.31
C ASP A 15 -2.86 -45.03 -4.17
N ASP A 16 -2.07 -46.01 -3.71
CA ASP A 16 -1.18 -45.91 -2.54
C ASP A 16 -1.88 -45.39 -1.25
N GLY A 17 -3.18 -45.64 -1.15
CA GLY A 17 -4.07 -45.17 -0.10
C GLY A 17 -4.31 -43.66 -0.11
N ALA A 18 -3.96 -42.97 -1.20
CA ALA A 18 -4.01 -41.53 -1.34
C ALA A 18 -5.17 -41.05 -2.22
N PHE A 19 -5.69 -39.87 -1.92
CA PHE A 19 -6.61 -39.15 -2.79
C PHE A 19 -5.89 -37.98 -3.49
N PRO A 20 -6.38 -37.51 -4.63
CA PRO A 20 -5.73 -36.41 -5.33
C PRO A 20 -6.14 -35.02 -4.83
N HIS A 21 -7.11 -34.93 -3.91
CA HIS A 21 -7.48 -33.68 -3.24
C HIS A 21 -7.79 -33.96 -1.78
N LEU A 22 -7.67 -32.93 -0.94
CA LEU A 22 -8.06 -33.02 0.47
C LEU A 22 -9.59 -33.21 0.57
N ASN A 23 -10.01 -34.18 1.39
CA ASN A 23 -11.42 -34.45 1.70
C ASN A 23 -11.72 -34.40 3.21
N LEU A 24 -10.94 -33.60 3.93
CA LEU A 24 -11.08 -33.35 5.36
C LEU A 24 -11.88 -32.07 5.66
N TYR A 25 -12.84 -31.66 4.84
CA TYR A 25 -13.63 -30.45 5.07
C TYR A 25 -14.94 -30.73 5.82
N VAL A 26 -15.30 -29.80 6.71
CA VAL A 26 -16.60 -29.72 7.38
C VAL A 26 -17.22 -28.35 7.13
N PRO A 27 -18.55 -28.24 6.98
CA PRO A 27 -19.19 -26.97 6.69
C PRO A 27 -19.08 -25.99 7.87
N ASP A 28 -18.86 -24.72 7.57
CA ASP A 28 -18.86 -23.60 8.53
C ASP A 28 -19.72 -22.45 7.98
N GLU A 29 -20.59 -21.87 8.83
CA GLU A 29 -21.52 -20.83 8.38
C GLU A 29 -20.84 -19.51 8.02
N LYS A 30 -19.68 -19.22 8.61
CA LYS A 30 -18.96 -17.95 8.43
C LYS A 30 -17.84 -18.06 7.40
N LEU A 31 -17.11 -19.17 7.43
CA LEU A 31 -15.92 -19.40 6.61
C LEU A 31 -16.17 -20.35 5.42
N ALA A 32 -17.41 -20.79 5.24
CA ALA A 32 -17.85 -21.86 4.32
C ALA A 32 -17.36 -23.26 4.68
N VAL A 33 -16.08 -23.37 5.01
CA VAL A 33 -15.40 -24.63 5.35
C VAL A 33 -14.52 -24.46 6.58
N ARG A 34 -14.36 -25.53 7.35
CA ARG A 34 -13.27 -25.77 8.30
C ARG A 34 -12.70 -27.16 8.06
N LEU A 35 -11.54 -27.46 8.63
CA LEU A 35 -10.95 -28.79 8.57
C LEU A 35 -11.51 -29.69 9.66
N LEU A 36 -11.67 -30.98 9.35
CA LEU A 36 -12.19 -32.03 10.23
C LEU A 36 -11.17 -32.30 11.36
N PRO A 37 -11.46 -31.95 12.61
CA PRO A 37 -10.52 -32.16 13.71
C PRO A 37 -10.19 -33.65 13.91
N GLY A 38 -8.91 -33.96 14.09
CA GLY A 38 -8.41 -35.33 14.19
C GLY A 38 -8.44 -36.11 12.87
N GLY A 39 -8.68 -35.43 11.74
CA GLY A 39 -8.65 -36.03 10.42
C GLY A 39 -7.23 -36.41 9.99
N GLU A 40 -7.12 -37.52 9.25
CA GLU A 40 -5.90 -37.96 8.59
C GLU A 40 -6.23 -38.30 7.14
N GLU A 41 -5.31 -37.95 6.23
CA GLU A 41 -5.43 -38.26 4.81
C GLU A 41 -4.05 -38.38 4.16
N ARG A 42 -3.94 -39.32 3.21
CA ARG A 42 -2.80 -39.38 2.29
C ARG A 42 -3.20 -38.69 1.00
N ILE A 43 -2.33 -37.83 0.47
CA ILE A 43 -2.61 -37.03 -0.72
C ILE A 43 -1.53 -37.28 -1.76
N GLN A 44 -1.94 -37.41 -3.02
CA GLN A 44 -1.04 -37.52 -4.17
C GLN A 44 -1.57 -36.73 -5.36
N TYR A 45 -0.89 -35.63 -5.69
CA TYR A 45 -1.17 -34.87 -6.91
C TYR A 45 -0.43 -35.48 -8.09
N SER A 46 -1.15 -35.96 -9.11
CA SER A 46 -0.52 -36.53 -10.31
C SER A 46 0.52 -37.61 -9.95
N THR A 47 1.75 -37.50 -10.46
CA THR A 47 2.89 -38.39 -10.22
C THR A 47 3.78 -37.92 -9.05
N ASN A 48 3.38 -36.90 -8.31
CA ASN A 48 4.16 -36.39 -7.17
C ASN A 48 4.23 -37.42 -6.03
N PRO A 49 5.20 -37.30 -5.11
CA PRO A 49 5.28 -38.16 -3.93
C PRO A 49 4.00 -38.10 -3.08
N VAL A 50 3.61 -39.24 -2.52
CA VAL A 50 2.50 -39.29 -1.56
C VAL A 50 2.91 -38.57 -0.28
N SER A 51 2.05 -37.66 0.18
CA SER A 51 2.18 -36.95 1.45
C SER A 51 1.12 -37.41 2.45
N THR A 52 1.39 -37.32 3.74
CA THR A 52 0.39 -37.56 4.80
C THR A 52 0.10 -36.28 5.55
N VAL A 53 -1.19 -35.97 5.68
CA VAL A 53 -1.73 -34.78 6.32
C VAL A 53 -2.47 -35.19 7.59
N HIS A 54 -2.15 -34.52 8.70
CA HIS A 54 -2.91 -34.64 9.94
C HIS A 54 -3.55 -33.30 10.31
N ILE A 55 -4.79 -33.35 10.78
CA ILE A 55 -5.52 -32.20 11.32
C ILE A 55 -5.62 -32.37 12.83
N ASN A 56 -5.15 -31.39 13.58
CA ASN A 56 -5.17 -31.40 15.03
C ASN A 56 -6.59 -31.22 15.62
N ALA A 57 -6.70 -31.19 16.94
CA ALA A 57 -7.97 -31.07 17.64
C ALA A 57 -8.65 -29.69 17.43
N GLU A 58 -7.87 -28.69 17.07
CA GLU A 58 -8.30 -27.31 16.81
C GLU A 58 -8.75 -27.10 15.36
N GLY A 59 -8.62 -28.10 14.48
CA GLY A 59 -9.02 -28.01 13.09
C GLY A 59 -7.97 -27.33 12.19
N TYR A 60 -6.69 -27.47 12.53
CA TYR A 60 -5.56 -26.95 11.76
C TYR A 60 -4.54 -28.04 11.47
N ARG A 61 -3.69 -27.78 10.48
CA ARG A 61 -2.70 -28.76 10.06
C ARG A 61 -1.61 -29.00 11.10
N GLY A 62 -1.23 -30.27 11.25
CA GLY A 62 -0.05 -30.72 11.97
C GLY A 62 -0.36 -31.32 13.33
N ALA A 63 0.66 -31.34 14.19
CA ALA A 63 0.54 -31.89 15.53
C ALA A 63 -0.38 -31.03 16.43
N ALA A 64 -0.78 -31.62 17.56
CA ALA A 64 -1.46 -30.89 18.62
C ALA A 64 -0.64 -29.66 19.04
N TRP A 65 -1.30 -28.52 19.14
CA TRP A 65 -0.63 -27.28 19.51
C TRP A 65 -0.11 -27.33 20.94
N ALA A 66 1.10 -26.81 21.13
CA ALA A 66 1.59 -26.52 22.48
C ALA A 66 0.72 -25.43 23.14
N PRO A 67 0.77 -25.28 24.47
CA PRO A 67 0.21 -24.11 25.13
C PRO A 67 0.78 -22.81 24.53
N PRO A 68 -0.01 -21.73 24.43
CA PRO A 68 0.46 -20.46 23.85
C PRO A 68 1.75 -19.96 24.50
N SER A 69 2.68 -19.46 23.68
CA SER A 69 3.94 -18.88 24.13
C SER A 69 4.02 -17.39 23.79
N ALA A 70 4.77 -16.63 24.61
CA ALA A 70 4.90 -15.18 24.44
C ALA A 70 5.66 -14.76 23.17
N ASP A 71 6.30 -15.70 22.48
CA ASP A 71 7.04 -15.52 21.23
C ASP A 71 6.42 -16.30 20.06
N GLU A 72 5.17 -16.76 20.18
CA GLU A 72 4.50 -17.56 19.16
C GLU A 72 4.32 -16.80 17.84
N ILE A 73 4.49 -17.51 16.72
CA ILE A 73 4.21 -17.03 15.37
C ILE A 73 2.98 -17.75 14.83
N VAL A 74 2.04 -17.01 14.28
CA VAL A 74 0.92 -17.57 13.49
C VAL A 74 1.16 -17.26 12.03
N VAL A 75 1.18 -18.28 11.16
CA VAL A 75 1.30 -18.12 9.71
C VAL A 75 -0.07 -18.36 9.08
N VAL A 76 -0.62 -17.35 8.41
CA VAL A 76 -1.97 -17.35 7.83
C VAL A 76 -1.87 -17.27 6.31
N GLY A 77 -2.69 -18.07 5.64
CA GLY A 77 -2.84 -18.09 4.19
C GLY A 77 -3.75 -19.24 3.76
N ASP A 78 -3.61 -19.65 2.51
CA ASP A 78 -4.42 -20.70 1.87
C ASP A 78 -3.72 -22.07 1.86
N SER A 79 -3.94 -22.83 0.77
CA SER A 79 -3.35 -24.11 0.44
C SER A 79 -1.83 -24.12 0.41
N GLN A 80 -1.19 -23.00 0.08
CA GLN A 80 0.27 -22.89 0.02
C GLN A 80 0.88 -22.85 1.42
N VAL A 81 0.24 -22.11 2.34
CA VAL A 81 0.62 -22.10 3.77
C VAL A 81 0.25 -23.43 4.42
N PHE A 82 -0.91 -23.98 4.08
CA PHE A 82 -1.30 -25.32 4.50
C PHE A 82 -0.20 -26.31 4.10
N GLY A 83 0.30 -26.22 2.87
CA GLY A 83 1.38 -27.05 2.32
C GLY A 83 0.88 -28.28 1.57
N LEU A 84 -0.14 -28.13 0.72
CA LEU A 84 -0.68 -29.23 -0.06
C LEU A 84 0.44 -29.96 -0.82
N GLY A 85 0.47 -31.29 -0.69
CA GLY A 85 1.44 -32.17 -1.37
C GLY A 85 2.78 -32.37 -0.67
N VAL A 86 2.99 -31.84 0.55
CA VAL A 86 4.16 -32.15 1.39
C VAL A 86 3.75 -32.74 2.73
N ASN A 87 4.64 -33.38 3.48
CA ASN A 87 4.36 -33.88 4.83
C ASN A 87 4.34 -32.74 5.87
N ASP A 88 3.77 -32.99 7.05
CA ASP A 88 3.57 -31.95 8.07
C ASP A 88 4.87 -31.26 8.52
N ASP A 89 5.98 -32.00 8.59
CA ASP A 89 7.31 -31.50 8.95
C ASP A 89 8.05 -30.81 7.78
N GLU A 90 7.50 -30.88 6.57
CA GLU A 90 8.05 -30.27 5.36
C GLU A 90 7.42 -28.92 5.03
N THR A 91 6.35 -28.52 5.73
CA THR A 91 5.68 -27.22 5.53
C THR A 91 6.61 -26.04 5.84
N ALA A 92 6.40 -24.88 5.17
CA ALA A 92 7.14 -23.66 5.47
C ALA A 92 7.02 -23.26 6.94
N SER A 93 5.86 -23.48 7.56
CA SER A 93 5.63 -23.27 9.00
C SER A 93 6.51 -24.18 9.88
N ALA A 94 6.63 -25.47 9.53
CA ALA A 94 7.51 -26.39 10.26
C ALA A 94 8.99 -26.05 10.09
N VAL A 95 9.40 -25.63 8.88
CA VAL A 95 10.75 -25.15 8.61
C VAL A 95 11.03 -23.86 9.40
N LEU A 96 10.10 -22.91 9.41
CA LEU A 96 10.19 -21.68 10.19
C LEU A 96 10.35 -21.96 11.68
N ALA A 97 9.59 -22.92 12.22
CA ALA A 97 9.70 -23.35 13.62
C ALA A 97 11.10 -23.88 13.94
N ARG A 98 11.64 -24.78 13.10
CA ARG A 98 12.99 -25.33 13.28
C ARG A 98 14.07 -24.26 13.16
N THR A 99 13.94 -23.35 12.21
CA THR A 99 14.96 -22.33 11.91
C THR A 99 14.99 -21.22 12.96
N THR A 100 13.84 -20.87 13.54
CA THR A 100 13.73 -19.81 14.55
C THR A 100 13.79 -20.34 15.99
N GLY A 101 13.46 -21.62 16.21
CA GLY A 101 13.29 -22.20 17.54
C GLY A 101 12.05 -21.74 18.29
N ARG A 102 11.12 -21.04 17.61
CA ARG A 102 9.87 -20.48 18.19
C ARG A 102 8.70 -21.44 17.99
N SER A 103 7.64 -21.28 18.79
CA SER A 103 6.34 -21.91 18.50
C SER A 103 5.78 -21.29 17.22
N VAL A 104 5.42 -22.11 16.23
CA VAL A 104 4.84 -21.66 14.96
C VAL A 104 3.57 -22.44 14.69
N ILE A 105 2.50 -21.72 14.42
CA ILE A 105 1.20 -22.27 14.07
C ILE A 105 1.00 -22.12 12.58
N ASN A 106 0.75 -23.25 11.92
CA ASN A 106 0.23 -23.27 10.56
C ASN A 106 -1.28 -23.05 10.61
N ALA A 107 -1.71 -21.82 10.32
CA ALA A 107 -3.11 -21.44 10.19
C ALA A 107 -3.55 -21.34 8.72
N GLY A 108 -2.79 -21.99 7.82
CA GLY A 108 -3.19 -22.14 6.43
C GLY A 108 -4.41 -23.05 6.34
N VAL A 109 -5.44 -22.61 5.62
CA VAL A 109 -6.60 -23.45 5.32
C VAL A 109 -6.87 -23.32 3.83
N PRO A 110 -6.87 -24.41 3.07
CA PRO A 110 -7.13 -24.28 1.66
C PRO A 110 -8.54 -23.74 1.38
N THR A 111 -8.73 -23.12 0.22
CA THR A 111 -9.90 -22.30 -0.20
C THR A 111 -10.05 -20.93 0.46
N TYR A 112 -9.36 -20.65 1.58
CA TYR A 112 -9.49 -19.35 2.25
C TYR A 112 -8.84 -18.25 1.42
N GLY A 113 -9.47 -17.07 1.43
CA GLY A 113 -8.91 -15.84 0.87
C GLY A 113 -8.85 -14.73 1.92
N PRO A 114 -8.60 -13.47 1.52
CA PRO A 114 -8.37 -12.36 2.45
C PRO A 114 -9.43 -12.15 3.53
N VAL A 115 -10.71 -12.31 3.21
CA VAL A 115 -11.81 -12.19 4.18
C VAL A 115 -11.69 -13.24 5.29
N GLU A 116 -11.40 -14.48 4.91
CA GLU A 116 -11.23 -15.58 5.87
C GLU A 116 -9.92 -15.46 6.64
N TYR A 117 -8.85 -14.96 6.03
CA TYR A 117 -7.58 -14.69 6.73
C TYR A 117 -7.78 -13.74 7.90
N LEU A 118 -8.50 -12.63 7.71
CA LEU A 118 -8.76 -11.68 8.80
C LEU A 118 -9.58 -12.32 9.93
N ALA A 119 -10.57 -13.14 9.58
CA ALA A 119 -11.38 -13.84 10.59
C ALA A 119 -10.55 -14.85 11.41
N VAL A 120 -9.64 -15.60 10.76
CA VAL A 120 -8.70 -16.50 11.43
C VAL A 120 -7.69 -15.73 12.28
N ILE A 121 -7.18 -14.60 11.78
CA ILE A 121 -6.29 -13.73 12.54
C ILE A 121 -6.99 -13.27 13.83
N ASP A 122 -8.21 -12.75 13.74
CA ASP A 122 -8.97 -12.30 14.91
C ASP A 122 -9.23 -13.43 15.92
N GLU A 123 -9.58 -14.62 15.45
CA GLU A 123 -9.76 -15.82 16.30
C GLU A 123 -8.48 -16.21 17.04
N LEU A 124 -7.33 -16.20 16.35
CA LEU A 124 -6.05 -16.60 16.91
C LEU A 124 -5.41 -15.50 17.76
N LEU A 125 -5.60 -14.23 17.44
CA LEU A 125 -5.21 -13.11 18.31
C LEU A 125 -5.94 -13.19 19.66
N ALA A 126 -7.23 -13.54 19.65
CA ALA A 126 -8.04 -13.64 20.86
C ALA A 126 -7.72 -14.88 21.71
N SER A 127 -7.38 -16.00 21.08
CA SER A 127 -7.18 -17.28 21.77
C SER A 127 -5.72 -17.59 22.12
N ARG A 128 -4.77 -17.04 21.36
CA ARG A 128 -3.34 -17.41 21.45
C ARG A 128 -2.41 -16.26 21.81
N HIS A 129 -2.81 -15.02 21.54
CA HIS A 129 -1.99 -13.82 21.78
C HIS A 129 -0.57 -13.94 21.19
N PRO A 130 -0.44 -14.26 19.89
CA PRO A 130 0.87 -14.45 19.28
C PRO A 130 1.68 -13.15 19.28
N ALA A 131 3.00 -13.26 19.29
CA ALA A 131 3.87 -12.09 19.12
C ALA A 131 3.93 -11.63 17.66
N THR A 132 3.74 -12.54 16.71
CA THR A 132 3.89 -12.27 15.29
C THR A 132 2.81 -12.98 14.48
N VAL A 133 2.19 -12.27 13.55
CA VAL A 133 1.32 -12.81 12.51
C VAL A 133 2.02 -12.64 11.17
N VAL A 134 2.30 -13.76 10.49
CA VAL A 134 2.82 -13.78 9.12
C VAL A 134 1.64 -14.02 8.19
N LEU A 135 1.26 -13.00 7.43
CA LEU A 135 0.21 -13.05 6.42
C LEU A 135 0.83 -13.31 5.05
N VAL A 136 0.53 -14.47 4.47
CA VAL A 136 0.97 -14.85 3.13
C VAL A 136 -0.15 -14.58 2.14
N LEU A 137 0.12 -13.72 1.15
CA LEU A 137 -0.79 -13.39 0.07
C LEU A 137 -0.34 -14.10 -1.22
N ASN A 138 -1.12 -15.06 -1.67
CA ASN A 138 -0.92 -15.87 -2.85
C ASN A 138 -1.50 -15.19 -4.09
N PHE A 139 -0.64 -14.77 -5.02
CA PHE A 139 -1.06 -14.04 -6.22
C PHE A 139 -1.80 -14.90 -7.23
N SER A 140 -1.81 -16.23 -7.07
CA SER A 140 -2.59 -17.12 -7.93
C SER A 140 -4.11 -16.97 -7.75
N ASN A 141 -4.58 -16.61 -6.57
CA ASN A 141 -6.00 -16.59 -6.21
C ASN A 141 -6.39 -15.35 -5.38
N ASP A 142 -5.62 -14.96 -4.36
CA ASP A 142 -6.05 -13.96 -3.37
C ASP A 142 -6.45 -12.62 -3.99
N LEU A 143 -5.80 -12.22 -5.08
CA LEU A 143 -6.09 -10.98 -5.79
C LEU A 143 -7.51 -10.98 -6.40
N PHE A 144 -7.99 -12.16 -6.79
CA PHE A 144 -9.34 -12.36 -7.31
C PHE A 144 -10.37 -12.54 -6.19
N GLU A 145 -9.92 -12.80 -4.95
CA GLU A 145 -10.75 -13.17 -3.80
C GLU A 145 -10.88 -12.07 -2.75
N ILE A 146 -10.17 -10.95 -2.87
CA ILE A 146 -10.12 -9.83 -1.90
C ILE A 146 -11.52 -9.45 -1.39
N ASP A 147 -12.49 -9.32 -2.29
CA ASP A 147 -13.87 -8.94 -1.98
C ASP A 147 -14.88 -10.07 -2.23
N ALA A 148 -14.40 -11.32 -2.36
CA ALA A 148 -15.22 -12.50 -2.63
C ALA A 148 -15.14 -13.51 -1.45
N PRO A 149 -16.04 -13.42 -0.45
CA PRO A 149 -15.99 -14.28 0.71
C PRO A 149 -16.16 -15.75 0.32
N ASN A 150 -15.51 -16.66 1.05
CA ASN A 150 -15.51 -18.09 0.74
C ASN A 150 -16.91 -18.69 0.77
N THR A 151 -17.84 -18.13 1.58
CA THR A 151 -19.25 -18.54 1.61
C THR A 151 -19.98 -18.31 0.28
N GLY A 152 -19.47 -17.40 -0.55
CA GLY A 152 -19.90 -17.18 -1.92
C GLY A 152 -19.23 -18.11 -2.94
N ARG A 153 -18.06 -18.66 -2.60
CA ARG A 153 -17.20 -19.40 -3.53
C ARG A 153 -17.28 -20.92 -3.39
N HIS A 154 -17.33 -21.44 -2.17
CA HIS A 154 -17.21 -22.86 -1.90
C HIS A 154 -18.36 -23.42 -1.05
N ALA A 155 -18.54 -24.73 -1.14
CA ALA A 155 -19.39 -25.52 -0.26
C ALA A 155 -18.72 -26.86 0.04
N VAL A 156 -19.09 -27.50 1.17
CA VAL A 156 -18.64 -28.84 1.49
C VAL A 156 -19.60 -29.88 0.91
N TRP A 157 -19.07 -30.77 0.08
CA TRP A 157 -19.78 -31.94 -0.43
C TRP A 157 -19.13 -33.22 0.07
N ASP A 158 -19.71 -33.84 1.10
CA ASP A 158 -19.26 -35.13 1.66
C ASP A 158 -17.76 -35.16 2.02
N GLY A 159 -17.23 -34.08 2.62
CA GLY A 159 -15.82 -33.97 3.01
C GLY A 159 -14.96 -33.18 2.02
N TRP A 160 -15.41 -33.00 0.78
CA TRP A 160 -14.68 -32.30 -0.27
C TRP A 160 -15.08 -30.82 -0.30
N ALA A 161 -14.13 -29.92 -0.48
CA ALA A 161 -14.42 -28.55 -0.86
C ALA A 161 -14.70 -28.52 -2.36
N VAL A 162 -15.85 -27.96 -2.75
CA VAL A 162 -16.24 -27.84 -4.15
C VAL A 162 -16.74 -26.42 -4.41
N ARG A 163 -16.64 -25.98 -5.67
CA ARG A 163 -17.17 -24.67 -6.07
C ARG A 163 -18.68 -24.65 -5.89
N LYS A 164 -19.22 -23.49 -5.52
CA LYS A 164 -20.63 -23.37 -5.14
C LYS A 164 -21.58 -23.73 -6.29
N GLU A 165 -21.14 -23.50 -7.52
CA GLU A 165 -21.84 -23.83 -8.77
C GLU A 165 -21.91 -25.34 -9.04
N THR A 166 -20.94 -26.11 -8.54
CA THR A 166 -20.83 -27.56 -8.76
C THR A 166 -21.47 -28.37 -7.63
N ALA A 167 -21.65 -27.74 -6.46
CA ALA A 167 -22.25 -28.33 -5.28
C ALA A 167 -23.71 -28.79 -5.52
N PRO A 168 -24.12 -29.96 -4.98
CA PRO A 168 -25.50 -30.41 -5.07
C PRO A 168 -26.43 -29.51 -4.23
N ALA A 169 -27.57 -29.13 -4.80
CA ALA A 169 -28.61 -28.37 -4.08
C ALA A 169 -29.19 -29.15 -2.87
N SER A 170 -29.16 -30.48 -2.92
CA SER A 170 -29.48 -31.35 -1.79
C SER A 170 -28.80 -32.71 -1.96
N VAL A 171 -28.49 -33.37 -0.84
CA VAL A 171 -27.94 -34.73 -0.82
C VAL A 171 -28.92 -35.69 -0.15
N THR A 172 -29.01 -36.92 -0.67
CA THR A 172 -29.77 -37.99 0.01
C THR A 172 -28.89 -38.58 1.11
N ASN A 173 -29.27 -38.34 2.37
CA ASN A 173 -28.53 -38.85 3.52
C ASN A 173 -28.88 -40.32 3.83
N PHE A 174 -27.88 -41.14 4.09
CA PHE A 174 -28.04 -42.54 4.51
C PHE A 174 -26.85 -42.99 5.39
N PRO A 175 -27.02 -43.98 6.27
CA PRO A 175 -25.93 -44.47 7.13
C PRO A 175 -24.71 -44.92 6.30
N GLY A 176 -23.54 -44.36 6.60
CA GLY A 176 -22.30 -44.66 5.90
C GLY A 176 -22.05 -43.84 4.63
N ARG A 177 -22.91 -42.88 4.28
CA ARG A 177 -22.71 -41.98 3.13
C ARG A 177 -21.35 -41.27 3.19
N SER A 178 -21.04 -40.63 4.32
CA SER A 178 -19.78 -39.88 4.47
C SER A 178 -18.57 -40.76 4.19
N TRP A 179 -18.51 -41.94 4.78
CA TRP A 179 -17.43 -42.90 4.52
C TRP A 179 -17.37 -43.33 3.04
N LEU A 180 -18.51 -43.68 2.44
CA LEU A 180 -18.55 -44.09 1.03
C LEU A 180 -18.09 -42.96 0.08
N TYR A 181 -18.45 -41.71 0.36
CA TYR A 181 -18.18 -40.58 -0.53
C TYR A 181 -16.86 -39.85 -0.25
N SER A 182 -16.27 -39.97 0.94
CA SER A 182 -14.94 -39.39 1.24
C SER A 182 -13.83 -40.44 1.31
N ARG A 183 -14.11 -41.67 1.73
CA ARG A 183 -13.06 -42.63 2.12
C ARG A 183 -12.97 -43.90 1.26
N SER A 184 -13.93 -44.15 0.37
CA SER A 184 -13.88 -45.33 -0.51
C SER A 184 -13.17 -45.01 -1.84
N HIS A 185 -12.04 -45.68 -2.06
CA HIS A 185 -11.28 -45.61 -3.32
C HIS A 185 -12.02 -46.29 -4.47
N LEU A 186 -12.74 -47.39 -4.20
CA LEU A 186 -13.59 -48.02 -5.22
C LEU A 186 -14.68 -47.06 -5.69
N PHE A 187 -15.32 -46.35 -4.75
CA PHE A 187 -16.37 -45.40 -5.10
C PHE A 187 -15.81 -44.13 -5.75
N TYR A 188 -14.61 -43.68 -5.36
CA TYR A 188 -13.88 -42.63 -6.07
C TYR A 188 -13.60 -43.01 -7.52
N ALA A 189 -13.02 -44.19 -7.78
CA ALA A 189 -12.77 -44.69 -9.13
C ALA A 189 -14.06 -44.84 -9.95
N ALA A 190 -15.16 -45.30 -9.33
CA ALA A 190 -16.46 -45.36 -9.98
C ALA A 190 -16.99 -43.96 -10.36
N ARG A 191 -16.84 -42.96 -9.48
CA ARG A 191 -17.20 -41.56 -9.77
C ARG A 191 -16.37 -41.00 -10.93
N ARG A 192 -15.05 -41.21 -10.92
CA ARG A 192 -14.14 -40.79 -11.99
C ARG A 192 -14.54 -41.41 -13.35
N ALA A 193 -14.91 -42.69 -13.36
CA ALA A 193 -15.36 -43.37 -14.57
C ALA A 193 -16.73 -42.89 -15.10
N TRP A 194 -17.57 -42.32 -14.24
CA TRP A 194 -18.93 -41.86 -14.57
C TRP A 194 -19.07 -40.36 -14.77
N ALA A 195 -18.09 -39.56 -14.36
CA ALA A 195 -18.09 -38.11 -14.50
C ALA A 195 -17.29 -37.69 -15.75
N PRO A 196 -17.93 -37.41 -16.91
CA PRO A 196 -17.23 -36.90 -18.08
C PRO A 196 -16.70 -35.49 -17.81
N VAL A 197 -15.43 -35.23 -18.14
CA VAL A 197 -14.82 -33.88 -18.03
C VAL A 197 -15.60 -32.95 -18.97
N PRO A 198 -16.31 -31.94 -18.46
CA PRO A 198 -17.01 -31.00 -19.32
C PRO A 198 -16.02 -30.20 -20.17
N GLU A 199 -16.38 -29.93 -21.42
CA GLU A 199 -15.60 -29.03 -22.27
C GLU A 199 -15.53 -27.65 -21.60
N GLY A 200 -14.32 -27.11 -21.40
CA GLY A 200 -14.10 -25.82 -20.74
C GLY A 200 -14.02 -25.82 -19.22
N TRP A 201 -14.00 -26.97 -18.53
CA TRP A 201 -13.96 -27.04 -17.04
C TRP A 201 -12.79 -26.26 -16.39
N GLY A 202 -11.62 -26.22 -17.05
CA GLY A 202 -10.40 -25.54 -16.58
C GLY A 202 -10.34 -24.03 -16.89
N LEU A 203 -11.31 -23.51 -17.66
CA LEU A 203 -11.37 -22.09 -18.03
C LEU A 203 -11.79 -21.17 -16.87
N GLY A 204 -12.28 -21.79 -15.79
CA GLY A 204 -12.72 -21.13 -14.56
C GLY A 204 -14.21 -20.85 -14.49
N VAL A 205 -14.68 -20.44 -13.31
CA VAL A 205 -16.10 -20.10 -13.04
C VAL A 205 -16.24 -18.76 -12.32
N ALA A 206 -17.47 -18.25 -12.22
CA ALA A 206 -17.77 -16.95 -11.63
C ALA A 206 -17.25 -16.79 -10.18
N SER A 207 -17.31 -17.87 -9.37
CA SER A 207 -16.78 -17.87 -8.00
C SER A 207 -15.27 -17.57 -7.89
N GLU A 208 -14.50 -17.73 -8.96
CA GLU A 208 -13.04 -17.58 -8.97
C GLU A 208 -12.59 -16.16 -9.40
N GLY A 209 -13.53 -15.22 -9.58
CA GLY A 209 -13.26 -13.82 -9.96
C GLY A 209 -12.75 -13.66 -11.40
N THR A 210 -12.46 -12.44 -11.85
CA THR A 210 -11.93 -12.20 -13.22
C THR A 210 -10.85 -11.12 -13.20
N TRP A 211 -10.21 -10.82 -14.34
CA TRP A 211 -9.29 -9.66 -14.42
C TRP A 211 -9.98 -8.34 -14.03
N LYS A 212 -11.32 -8.24 -14.18
CA LYS A 212 -12.08 -7.08 -13.70
C LYS A 212 -12.04 -6.97 -12.18
N SER A 213 -11.90 -8.06 -11.43
CA SER A 213 -11.69 -8.05 -9.98
C SER A 213 -10.35 -7.38 -9.62
N VAL A 214 -9.30 -7.67 -10.40
CA VAL A 214 -7.98 -7.05 -10.24
C VAL A 214 -8.03 -5.55 -10.52
N VAL A 215 -8.72 -5.17 -11.59
CA VAL A 215 -8.84 -3.76 -12.00
C VAL A 215 -9.81 -2.99 -11.12
N SER A 216 -10.94 -3.55 -10.71
CA SER A 216 -11.88 -2.93 -9.77
C SER A 216 -11.26 -2.74 -8.38
N ALA A 217 -10.51 -3.71 -7.86
CA ALA A 217 -9.76 -3.51 -6.62
C ALA A 217 -8.74 -2.36 -6.71
N ALA A 218 -8.18 -2.11 -7.90
CA ALA A 218 -7.29 -0.99 -8.18
C ALA A 218 -8.02 0.34 -8.49
N VAL A 219 -9.26 0.31 -8.99
CA VAL A 219 -9.99 1.46 -9.57
C VAL A 219 -11.20 1.92 -8.74
N GLU A 220 -11.94 1.01 -8.09
CA GLU A 220 -13.23 1.30 -7.45
C GLU A 220 -13.12 1.99 -6.09
N ARG A 221 -11.94 2.03 -5.46
CA ARG A 221 -11.74 2.88 -4.28
C ARG A 221 -11.31 4.28 -4.74
N SER A 222 -12.33 5.04 -5.12
CA SER A 222 -12.22 6.45 -5.46
C SER A 222 -11.42 7.20 -4.39
N PRO A 223 -10.46 8.08 -4.76
CA PRO A 223 -9.84 9.02 -3.83
C PRO A 223 -10.87 9.86 -3.05
N ALA A 224 -12.12 9.91 -3.52
CA ALA A 224 -13.24 10.62 -2.91
C ALA A 224 -13.64 10.08 -1.52
N GLU A 225 -13.24 8.86 -1.13
CA GLU A 225 -13.51 8.32 0.21
C GLU A 225 -12.37 8.55 1.21
N ASP A 226 -11.24 9.15 0.79
CA ASP A 226 -10.16 9.50 1.71
C ASP A 226 -10.32 10.96 2.21
N PRO A 227 -10.73 11.19 3.47
CA PRO A 227 -10.80 12.54 4.04
C PRO A 227 -9.43 13.25 4.13
N ARG A 228 -8.33 12.60 3.73
CA ARG A 228 -6.94 13.10 3.79
C ARG A 228 -6.42 13.68 2.47
N VAL A 229 -7.17 13.64 1.36
CA VAL A 229 -6.85 14.48 0.19
C VAL A 229 -7.34 15.89 0.49
N ALA A 230 -6.47 16.70 1.10
CA ALA A 230 -6.77 18.02 1.67
C ALA A 230 -7.16 19.12 0.65
N ASP A 231 -7.64 18.77 -0.52
CA ASP A 231 -8.12 19.72 -1.51
C ASP A 231 -9.36 19.13 -2.18
N ALA A 232 -10.55 19.51 -1.69
CA ALA A 232 -11.81 19.06 -2.29
C ALA A 232 -11.84 19.38 -3.80
N ALA A 233 -11.11 20.41 -4.27
CA ALA A 233 -10.97 20.71 -5.68
C ALA A 233 -10.05 19.72 -6.40
N LEU A 234 -8.88 19.38 -5.86
CA LEU A 234 -7.98 18.38 -6.47
C LEU A 234 -8.52 16.95 -6.36
N ALA A 235 -9.19 16.60 -5.26
CA ALA A 235 -9.89 15.34 -5.09
C ALA A 235 -11.09 15.23 -6.04
N ASN A 236 -11.84 16.33 -6.24
CA ASN A 236 -12.91 16.37 -7.24
C ASN A 236 -12.35 16.38 -8.66
N GLU A 237 -11.22 17.03 -8.93
CA GLU A 237 -10.59 17.08 -10.26
C GLU A 237 -9.92 15.75 -10.59
N ALA A 238 -9.17 15.14 -9.67
CA ALA A 238 -8.62 13.79 -9.77
C ALA A 238 -9.73 12.74 -9.81
N GLY A 239 -10.77 12.88 -8.98
CA GLY A 239 -11.94 12.01 -8.97
C GLY A 239 -12.74 12.12 -10.27
N SER A 240 -12.91 13.33 -10.81
CA SER A 240 -13.59 13.56 -12.09
C SER A 240 -12.75 13.11 -13.27
N ALA A 241 -11.43 13.32 -13.25
CA ALA A 241 -10.51 12.84 -14.28
C ALA A 241 -10.38 11.31 -14.24
N ALA A 242 -10.29 10.69 -13.06
CA ALA A 242 -10.28 9.25 -12.89
C ALA A 242 -11.62 8.63 -13.26
N LYS A 243 -12.75 9.25 -12.91
CA LYS A 243 -14.08 8.83 -13.34
C LYS A 243 -14.25 8.97 -14.85
N ALA A 244 -13.86 10.10 -15.45
CA ALA A 244 -13.88 10.29 -16.89
C ALA A 244 -12.97 9.28 -17.60
N ARG A 245 -11.80 8.97 -17.02
CA ARG A 245 -10.90 7.93 -17.52
C ARG A 245 -11.54 6.55 -17.44
N ALA A 246 -12.12 6.17 -16.30
CA ALA A 246 -12.80 4.90 -16.10
C ALA A 246 -14.01 4.74 -17.03
N GLU A 247 -14.79 5.80 -17.23
CA GLU A 247 -15.91 5.84 -18.19
C GLU A 247 -15.41 5.69 -19.64
N VAL A 248 -14.31 6.36 -19.99
CA VAL A 248 -13.69 6.22 -21.32
C VAL A 248 -13.04 4.84 -21.50
N GLU A 249 -12.43 4.25 -20.47
CA GLU A 249 -11.88 2.89 -20.51
C GLU A 249 -12.98 1.86 -20.67
N PHE A 250 -14.05 1.96 -19.88
CA PHE A 250 -15.23 1.14 -20.02
C PHE A 250 -15.83 1.27 -21.43
N HIS A 251 -15.91 2.49 -21.96
CA HIS A 251 -16.40 2.72 -23.32
C HIS A 251 -15.48 2.17 -24.41
N LEU A 252 -14.15 2.27 -24.25
CA LEU A 252 -13.17 1.66 -25.16
C LEU A 252 -13.24 0.14 -25.12
N THR A 253 -13.49 -0.45 -23.95
CA THR A 253 -13.75 -1.88 -23.79
C THR A 253 -15.03 -2.30 -24.55
N GLU A 254 -16.13 -1.55 -24.42
CA GLU A 254 -17.35 -1.81 -25.20
C GLU A 254 -17.14 -1.66 -26.71
N LEU A 255 -16.42 -0.63 -27.15
CA LEU A 255 -16.07 -0.42 -28.56
C LEU A 255 -15.14 -1.51 -29.10
N TYR A 256 -14.23 -2.01 -28.27
CA TYR A 256 -13.39 -3.15 -28.59
C TYR A 256 -14.21 -4.42 -28.82
N PHE A 257 -15.11 -4.76 -27.90
CA PHE A 257 -16.00 -5.92 -28.08
C PHE A 257 -16.97 -5.74 -29.24
N SER A 258 -17.34 -4.50 -29.57
CA SER A 258 -18.10 -4.20 -30.78
C SER A 258 -17.27 -4.42 -32.05
N ALA A 259 -16.03 -3.93 -32.09
CA ALA A 259 -15.12 -4.02 -33.25
C ALA A 259 -14.59 -5.44 -33.50
N PHE A 260 -14.46 -6.25 -32.44
CA PHE A 260 -13.98 -7.62 -32.44
C PHE A 260 -15.00 -8.57 -31.76
N PRO A 261 -16.21 -8.73 -32.32
CA PRO A 261 -17.31 -9.49 -31.69
C PRO A 261 -17.01 -10.98 -31.50
N GLU A 262 -16.05 -11.53 -32.22
CA GLU A 262 -15.50 -12.89 -32.01
C GLU A 262 -14.78 -13.05 -30.66
N LEU A 263 -14.18 -11.98 -30.13
CA LEU A 263 -13.54 -11.99 -28.81
C LEU A 263 -14.55 -11.86 -27.69
N ARG A 264 -15.70 -11.21 -27.94
CA ARG A 264 -16.84 -11.22 -27.02
C ARG A 264 -17.37 -12.65 -26.81
N ARG A 265 -17.31 -13.52 -27.82
CA ARG A 265 -17.65 -14.95 -27.66
C ARG A 265 -16.59 -15.75 -26.91
N ALA A 266 -15.33 -15.32 -26.94
CA ALA A 266 -14.26 -15.91 -26.12
C ALA A 266 -14.36 -15.46 -24.65
N ASP A 267 -14.77 -14.21 -24.38
CA ASP A 267 -14.92 -13.63 -23.03
C ASP A 267 -16.27 -14.00 -22.37
N GLU A 268 -17.38 -14.03 -23.11
CA GLU A 268 -18.68 -14.56 -22.63
C GLU A 268 -18.65 -16.10 -22.51
N GLY A 269 -17.85 -16.79 -23.34
CA GLY A 269 -17.60 -18.22 -23.23
C GLY A 269 -16.71 -18.63 -22.05
N LEU A 270 -15.98 -17.69 -21.45
CA LEU A 270 -15.19 -17.89 -20.23
C LEU A 270 -16.03 -17.68 -18.95
N ALA A 271 -17.21 -17.05 -19.04
CA ALA A 271 -17.98 -16.64 -17.87
C ALA A 271 -19.42 -17.17 -17.77
N LEU A 272 -20.05 -17.75 -18.79
CA LEU A 272 -21.18 -18.69 -18.63
C LEU A 272 -21.72 -19.11 -20.02
N GLU A 273 -21.62 -20.40 -20.34
CA GLU A 273 -22.75 -21.16 -20.88
C GLU A 273 -22.52 -22.66 -20.64
N ALA A 274 -23.46 -23.30 -19.95
CA ALA A 274 -23.58 -24.76 -19.77
C ALA A 274 -22.85 -25.44 -18.58
N HIS A 275 -23.05 -24.95 -17.36
CA HIS A 275 -23.31 -25.90 -16.25
C HIS A 275 -24.78 -25.78 -15.87
N GLU A 276 -25.61 -26.63 -16.48
CA GLU A 276 -26.97 -26.87 -15.97
C GLU A 276 -26.89 -27.10 -14.46
N LYS A 277 -27.94 -26.68 -13.73
CA LYS A 277 -28.14 -26.85 -12.27
C LYS A 277 -28.14 -28.33 -11.81
N ARG A 278 -27.10 -29.08 -12.10
CA ARG A 278 -26.87 -30.48 -11.75
C ARG A 278 -25.54 -30.54 -11.03
N ALA A 279 -25.50 -31.30 -9.94
CA ALA A 279 -24.28 -31.54 -9.20
C ALA A 279 -23.22 -32.16 -10.12
N GLN A 280 -22.01 -31.61 -10.13
CA GLN A 280 -20.90 -32.09 -10.96
C GLN A 280 -19.71 -32.44 -10.07
N ALA A 281 -19.28 -33.69 -10.10
CA ALA A 281 -18.22 -34.19 -9.22
C ALA A 281 -16.80 -33.78 -9.68
N GLY A 282 -16.66 -32.87 -10.64
CA GLY A 282 -15.36 -32.57 -11.25
C GLY A 282 -14.33 -32.01 -10.27
N ASP A 283 -14.77 -31.19 -9.31
CA ASP A 283 -13.92 -30.66 -8.22
C ASP A 283 -13.46 -31.77 -7.25
N ILE A 284 -14.05 -32.96 -7.35
CA ILE A 284 -13.67 -34.14 -6.58
C ILE A 284 -12.74 -35.06 -7.39
N VAL A 285 -13.02 -35.27 -8.68
CA VAL A 285 -12.41 -36.38 -9.46
C VAL A 285 -11.33 -35.97 -10.47
N TYR A 286 -11.15 -34.68 -10.75
CA TYR A 286 -10.18 -34.23 -11.76
C TYR A 286 -8.91 -33.67 -11.12
N GLU A 287 -7.76 -34.14 -11.61
CA GLU A 287 -6.45 -33.97 -10.97
C GLU A 287 -5.59 -32.87 -11.63
N HIS A 288 -5.99 -32.37 -12.81
CA HIS A 288 -5.16 -31.50 -13.66
C HIS A 288 -5.58 -30.02 -13.67
N PHE A 289 -6.56 -29.61 -12.87
CA PHE A 289 -7.18 -28.29 -12.97
C PHE A 289 -6.79 -27.31 -11.85
N GLY A 290 -5.71 -27.56 -11.11
CA GLY A 290 -5.40 -26.86 -9.86
C GLY A 290 -6.21 -27.45 -8.72
N GLY A 291 -5.55 -27.77 -7.61
CA GLY A 291 -6.20 -28.40 -6.46
C GLY A 291 -7.47 -27.66 -5.99
N GLU A 292 -8.46 -28.42 -5.52
CA GLU A 292 -9.59 -27.92 -4.71
C GLU A 292 -10.48 -26.84 -5.36
N GLY A 293 -10.59 -26.85 -6.69
CA GLY A 293 -11.44 -25.91 -7.43
C GLY A 293 -10.75 -24.59 -7.77
N ALA A 294 -9.40 -24.55 -7.74
CA ALA A 294 -8.65 -23.43 -8.28
C ALA A 294 -8.76 -23.33 -9.82
N ARG A 295 -8.48 -22.16 -10.37
CA ARG A 295 -8.36 -21.94 -11.82
C ARG A 295 -7.03 -22.47 -12.34
N GLU A 296 -7.01 -22.94 -13.59
CA GLU A 296 -5.77 -23.31 -14.28
C GLU A 296 -4.75 -22.16 -14.33
N VAL A 297 -3.48 -22.50 -14.05
CA VAL A 297 -2.37 -21.54 -14.02
C VAL A 297 -2.20 -20.78 -15.34
N PRO A 298 -2.25 -21.40 -16.55
CA PRO A 298 -2.20 -20.65 -17.80
C PRO A 298 -3.27 -19.57 -17.92
N VAL A 299 -4.49 -19.84 -17.44
CA VAL A 299 -5.61 -18.89 -17.49
C VAL A 299 -5.39 -17.76 -16.48
N THR A 300 -5.01 -18.08 -15.26
CA THR A 300 -4.65 -17.09 -14.23
C THR A 300 -3.49 -16.20 -14.68
N ALA A 301 -2.43 -16.79 -15.22
CA ALA A 301 -1.27 -16.10 -15.77
C ALA A 301 -1.66 -15.15 -16.90
N GLU A 302 -2.53 -15.59 -17.82
CA GLU A 302 -3.04 -14.75 -18.89
C GLU A 302 -3.96 -13.64 -18.37
N LEU A 303 -4.75 -13.86 -17.30
CA LEU A 303 -5.57 -12.82 -16.67
C LEU A 303 -4.72 -11.79 -15.91
N LEU A 304 -3.64 -12.21 -15.25
CA LEU A 304 -2.67 -11.32 -14.60
C LEU A 304 -1.85 -10.54 -15.62
N ARG A 305 -1.37 -11.22 -16.68
CA ARG A 305 -0.72 -10.57 -17.82
C ARG A 305 -1.68 -9.60 -18.47
N LYS A 306 -2.92 -9.99 -18.77
CA LYS A 306 -3.94 -9.08 -19.34
C LYS A 306 -4.18 -7.92 -18.38
N GLY A 307 -4.41 -8.16 -17.09
CA GLY A 307 -4.55 -7.09 -16.09
C GLY A 307 -3.39 -6.09 -16.11
N ALA A 308 -2.16 -6.56 -16.36
CA ALA A 308 -0.95 -5.74 -16.48
C ALA A 308 -0.73 -5.12 -17.89
N ALA A 309 -1.08 -5.82 -18.97
CA ALA A 309 -0.70 -5.52 -20.36
C ALA A 309 -1.84 -4.94 -21.24
N VAL A 310 -3.11 -5.04 -20.80
CA VAL A 310 -4.31 -4.65 -21.55
C VAL A 310 -4.36 -3.15 -21.90
N ARG A 311 -3.56 -2.29 -21.25
CA ARG A 311 -3.63 -0.84 -21.50
C ARG A 311 -2.95 -0.35 -22.76
N GLY A 312 -1.91 -1.03 -23.26
CA GLY A 312 -1.18 -0.58 -24.45
C GLY A 312 -1.57 -1.31 -25.73
N GLU A 313 -1.77 -2.62 -25.64
CA GLU A 313 -1.96 -3.49 -26.81
C GLU A 313 -3.36 -3.34 -27.44
N LEU A 314 -4.40 -3.17 -26.62
CA LEU A 314 -5.78 -2.98 -27.10
C LEU A 314 -5.95 -1.70 -27.92
N GLU A 315 -5.24 -0.64 -27.53
CA GLU A 315 -5.31 0.64 -28.20
C GLU A 315 -4.62 0.64 -29.55
N GLY A 316 -3.47 -0.03 -29.63
CA GLY A 316 -2.76 -0.24 -30.89
C GLY A 316 -3.68 -0.93 -31.89
N ARG A 317 -4.36 -2.00 -31.46
CA ARG A 317 -5.30 -2.75 -32.30
C ARG A 317 -6.54 -1.96 -32.70
N LEU A 318 -7.11 -1.15 -31.78
CA LEU A 318 -8.24 -0.26 -32.10
C LEU A 318 -7.83 0.86 -33.08
N ARG A 319 -6.62 1.43 -32.94
CA ARG A 319 -6.08 2.43 -33.87
C ARG A 319 -5.87 1.84 -35.26
N GLU A 320 -5.33 0.63 -35.35
CA GLU A 320 -5.15 -0.06 -36.63
C GLU A 320 -6.49 -0.45 -37.25
N TRP A 321 -7.44 -0.95 -36.46
CA TRP A 321 -8.78 -1.31 -36.92
C TRP A 321 -9.54 -0.09 -37.45
N ALA A 322 -9.53 1.04 -36.73
CA ALA A 322 -10.19 2.28 -37.16
C ALA A 322 -9.56 2.86 -38.44
N LYS A 323 -8.23 2.74 -38.59
CA LYS A 323 -7.53 3.11 -39.84
C LYS A 323 -7.90 2.21 -41.01
N ALA A 324 -8.10 0.91 -40.76
CA ALA A 324 -8.46 -0.06 -41.77
C ALA A 324 -9.95 0.01 -42.18
N HIS A 325 -10.82 0.60 -41.35
CA HIS A 325 -12.27 0.67 -41.56
C HIS A 325 -12.83 2.10 -41.46
N PRO A 326 -12.34 3.06 -42.27
CA PRO A 326 -12.66 4.49 -42.12
C PRO A 326 -14.13 4.84 -42.33
N ASP A 327 -14.89 3.99 -43.03
CA ASP A 327 -16.31 4.21 -43.32
C ASP A 327 -17.26 3.61 -42.27
N ASP A 328 -16.73 2.88 -41.27
CA ASP A 328 -17.52 2.30 -40.19
C ASP A 328 -17.79 3.36 -39.10
N ARG A 329 -19.06 3.48 -38.66
CA ARG A 329 -19.45 4.44 -37.61
C ARG A 329 -18.67 4.25 -36.30
N ARG A 330 -18.17 3.04 -36.03
CA ARG A 330 -17.33 2.74 -34.87
C ARG A 330 -15.93 3.31 -35.01
N ALA A 331 -15.38 3.47 -36.21
CA ALA A 331 -14.04 4.03 -36.40
C ALA A 331 -13.95 5.48 -35.91
N THR A 332 -14.99 6.28 -36.17
CA THR A 332 -15.12 7.64 -35.61
C THR A 332 -15.25 7.59 -34.09
N ALA A 333 -16.11 6.72 -33.54
CA ALA A 333 -16.29 6.58 -32.10
C ALA A 333 -15.02 6.09 -31.37
N ILE A 334 -14.26 5.18 -32.00
CA ILE A 334 -12.95 4.72 -31.52
C ILE A 334 -11.95 5.86 -31.53
N GLY A 335 -11.89 6.65 -32.61
CA GLY A 335 -11.01 7.82 -32.69
C GLY A 335 -11.35 8.87 -31.63
N GLU A 336 -12.63 9.16 -31.41
CA GLU A 336 -13.11 10.08 -30.38
C GLU A 336 -12.83 9.57 -28.96
N ALA A 337 -13.07 8.28 -28.69
CA ALA A 337 -12.79 7.66 -27.41
C ALA A 337 -11.29 7.57 -27.11
N LEU A 338 -10.44 7.29 -28.10
CA LEU A 338 -8.99 7.32 -27.97
C LEU A 338 -8.46 8.74 -27.77
N ALA A 339 -9.02 9.74 -28.45
CA ALA A 339 -8.65 11.14 -28.22
C ALA A 339 -9.12 11.64 -26.85
N ALA A 340 -10.32 11.24 -26.40
CA ALA A 340 -10.81 11.51 -25.05
C ALA A 340 -9.95 10.80 -24.00
N LYS A 341 -9.49 9.57 -24.29
CA LYS A 341 -8.51 8.86 -23.47
C LYS A 341 -7.18 9.60 -23.42
N ASP A 342 -6.60 9.97 -24.55
CA ASP A 342 -5.33 10.71 -24.62
C ASP A 342 -5.44 12.07 -23.90
N ALA A 343 -6.58 12.77 -24.00
CA ALA A 343 -6.84 14.01 -23.29
C ALA A 343 -7.04 13.81 -21.77
N SER A 344 -7.76 12.77 -21.37
CA SER A 344 -7.92 12.38 -19.96
C SER A 344 -6.63 11.84 -19.36
N GLN A 345 -5.81 11.14 -20.15
CA GLN A 345 -4.48 10.66 -19.78
C GLN A 345 -3.51 11.83 -19.68
N GLY A 346 -3.51 12.80 -20.60
CA GLY A 346 -2.72 14.02 -20.45
C GLY A 346 -3.12 14.86 -19.23
N SER A 347 -4.42 14.88 -18.90
CA SER A 347 -4.92 15.48 -17.65
C SER A 347 -4.46 14.69 -16.43
N LEU A 348 -4.55 13.36 -16.48
CA LEU A 348 -4.06 12.46 -15.44
C LEU A 348 -2.55 12.44 -15.33
N ASP A 349 -1.76 12.68 -16.38
CA ASP A 349 -0.30 12.71 -16.38
C ASP A 349 0.18 14.05 -15.80
N ALA A 350 -0.53 15.15 -16.09
CA ALA A 350 -0.33 16.44 -15.43
C ALA A 350 -0.70 16.37 -13.94
N LEU A 351 -1.74 15.61 -13.56
CA LEU A 351 -2.09 15.31 -12.17
C LEU A 351 -1.14 14.27 -11.55
N ALA A 352 -0.69 13.27 -12.29
CA ALA A 352 0.17 12.18 -11.83
C ALA A 352 1.60 12.66 -11.67
N THR A 353 2.08 13.62 -12.44
CA THR A 353 3.35 14.30 -12.12
C THR A 353 3.25 15.00 -10.77
N ARG A 354 2.07 15.55 -10.42
CA ARG A 354 1.80 16.19 -9.13
C ARG A 354 1.47 15.22 -7.98
N VAL A 355 1.05 13.98 -8.28
CA VAL A 355 0.65 12.94 -7.31
C VAL A 355 1.73 11.88 -7.14
N ALA A 356 2.49 11.54 -8.18
CA ALA A 356 3.61 10.60 -8.16
C ALA A 356 4.84 11.16 -7.43
N GLU A 357 4.95 12.49 -7.30
CA GLU A 357 5.86 13.12 -6.36
C GLU A 357 5.44 12.92 -4.89
N GLU A 358 4.18 12.55 -4.59
CA GLU A 358 3.70 12.32 -3.21
C GLU A 358 3.28 10.86 -2.88
N VAL A 359 2.91 10.01 -3.84
CA VAL A 359 2.31 8.68 -3.56
C VAL A 359 2.63 7.67 -4.69
N GLY A 360 3.65 6.83 -4.50
CA GLY A 360 3.99 5.75 -5.44
C GLY A 360 2.87 4.70 -5.63
N GLY A 361 3.06 3.81 -6.62
CA GLY A 361 2.15 2.71 -6.98
C GLY A 361 1.53 2.01 -5.77
N ARG A 362 0.19 1.87 -5.80
CA ARG A 362 -0.59 1.29 -4.69
C ARG A 362 -1.01 -0.13 -5.03
N SER A 363 -0.73 -1.04 -4.11
CA SER A 363 -1.20 -2.43 -4.22
C SER A 363 -2.72 -2.50 -4.03
N PRO A 364 -3.43 -3.37 -4.78
CA PRO A 364 -4.85 -3.67 -4.53
C PRO A 364 -5.11 -4.22 -3.12
N PHE A 365 -4.10 -4.85 -2.49
CA PHE A 365 -4.18 -5.37 -1.12
C PHE A 365 -3.99 -4.28 -0.05
N GLU A 366 -3.58 -3.06 -0.41
CA GLU A 366 -3.24 -2.02 0.57
C GLU A 366 -4.36 -1.73 1.60
N PRO A 367 -5.65 -1.65 1.21
CA PRO A 367 -6.74 -1.47 2.16
C PRO A 367 -6.92 -2.67 3.11
N PHE A 368 -6.80 -3.89 2.58
CA PHE A 368 -6.88 -5.11 3.38
C PHE A 368 -5.74 -5.19 4.39
N VAL A 369 -4.50 -4.99 3.95
CA VAL A 369 -3.31 -4.97 4.82
C VAL A 369 -3.44 -3.92 5.91
N ARG A 370 -4.02 -2.74 5.62
CA ARG A 370 -4.24 -1.68 6.60
C ARG A 370 -5.23 -2.08 7.70
N VAL A 371 -6.33 -2.73 7.34
CA VAL A 371 -7.31 -3.24 8.31
C VAL A 371 -6.67 -4.33 9.17
N THR A 372 -6.01 -5.30 8.53
CA THR A 372 -5.33 -6.40 9.23
C THR A 372 -4.24 -5.87 10.18
N LYS A 373 -3.45 -4.89 9.75
CA LYS A 373 -2.46 -4.21 10.61
C LYS A 373 -3.10 -3.66 11.88
N ALA A 374 -4.21 -2.94 11.75
CA ALA A 374 -4.88 -2.33 12.89
C ALA A 374 -5.35 -3.37 13.91
N HIS A 375 -5.87 -4.52 13.45
CA HIS A 375 -6.31 -5.61 14.32
C HIS A 375 -5.12 -6.27 15.05
N VAL A 376 -4.05 -6.56 14.32
CA VAL A 376 -2.84 -7.21 14.86
C VAL A 376 -2.13 -6.31 15.88
N GLU A 377 -1.97 -5.01 15.57
CA GLU A 377 -1.33 -4.06 16.49
C GLU A 377 -2.19 -3.77 17.73
N ALA A 378 -3.52 -3.74 17.59
CA ALA A 378 -4.42 -3.58 18.73
C ALA A 378 -4.31 -4.75 19.73
N ALA A 379 -3.94 -5.94 19.24
CA ALA A 379 -3.64 -7.11 20.06
C ALA A 379 -2.19 -7.13 20.61
N GLY A 380 -1.37 -6.12 20.30
CA GLY A 380 0.04 -6.04 20.72
C GLY A 380 0.97 -6.98 19.95
N ALA A 381 0.53 -7.50 18.82
CA ALA A 381 1.29 -8.37 17.94
C ALA A 381 1.87 -7.58 16.76
N GLU A 382 2.85 -8.18 16.07
CA GLU A 382 3.42 -7.63 14.85
C GLU A 382 2.85 -8.32 13.61
N LEU A 383 2.52 -7.55 12.57
CA LEU A 383 2.17 -8.08 11.26
C LEU A 383 3.37 -8.10 10.31
N VAL A 384 3.60 -9.25 9.67
CA VAL A 384 4.56 -9.45 8.58
C VAL A 384 3.80 -9.86 7.32
N VAL A 385 4.07 -9.20 6.20
CA VAL A 385 3.37 -9.45 4.92
C VAL A 385 4.30 -10.19 3.95
N VAL A 386 3.83 -11.29 3.38
CA VAL A 386 4.61 -12.11 2.44
C VAL A 386 3.88 -12.17 1.11
N ALA A 387 4.53 -11.73 0.04
CA ALA A 387 4.04 -11.88 -1.33
C ALA A 387 4.50 -13.25 -1.87
N LEU A 388 3.55 -14.13 -2.18
CA LEU A 388 3.81 -15.42 -2.80
C LEU A 388 3.48 -15.37 -4.30
N PRO A 389 4.49 -15.46 -5.19
CA PRO A 389 4.28 -15.46 -6.64
C PRO A 389 3.67 -16.77 -7.16
N LEU A 390 3.13 -16.71 -8.38
CA LEU A 390 2.88 -17.92 -9.17
C LEU A 390 4.22 -18.57 -9.55
N ASP A 391 4.23 -19.88 -9.70
CA ASP A 391 5.38 -20.65 -10.17
C ASP A 391 5.93 -20.15 -11.53
N VAL A 392 5.04 -19.83 -12.47
CA VAL A 392 5.40 -19.22 -13.77
C VAL A 392 5.87 -17.77 -13.67
N GLN A 393 5.61 -17.07 -12.55
CA GLN A 393 6.25 -15.78 -12.25
C GLN A 393 7.66 -15.97 -11.69
N VAL A 394 7.95 -17.13 -11.09
CA VAL A 394 9.28 -17.49 -10.54
C VAL A 394 10.20 -18.00 -11.64
N SER A 395 9.76 -18.98 -12.42
CA SER A 395 10.56 -19.61 -13.48
C SER A 395 9.75 -19.92 -14.74
N ASP A 396 10.30 -19.49 -15.87
CA ASP A 396 9.75 -19.78 -17.20
C ASP A 396 9.72 -21.29 -17.54
N THR A 397 10.50 -22.11 -16.84
CA THR A 397 10.52 -23.56 -17.05
C THR A 397 9.25 -24.25 -16.60
N GLU A 398 8.51 -23.63 -15.67
CA GLU A 398 7.30 -24.21 -15.09
C GLU A 398 6.16 -24.32 -16.11
N TRP A 399 6.17 -23.52 -17.18
CA TRP A 399 5.20 -23.64 -18.27
C TRP A 399 5.13 -25.04 -18.89
N ALA A 400 6.26 -25.76 -18.92
CA ALA A 400 6.35 -27.07 -19.55
C ALA A 400 5.41 -28.10 -18.89
N LYS A 401 5.17 -28.01 -17.58
CA LYS A 401 4.33 -28.97 -16.85
C LYS A 401 2.83 -28.76 -17.09
N TYR A 402 2.43 -27.60 -17.60
CA TYR A 402 1.03 -27.29 -17.94
C TYR A 402 0.66 -27.61 -19.40
N GLY A 403 1.63 -27.96 -20.25
CA GLY A 403 1.37 -28.20 -21.68
C GLY A 403 0.84 -26.97 -22.44
N ALA A 404 1.00 -25.77 -21.87
CA ALA A 404 0.53 -24.50 -22.43
C ALA A 404 1.67 -23.72 -23.10
N GLU A 405 1.32 -22.79 -23.98
CA GLU A 405 2.30 -21.85 -24.54
C GLU A 405 2.83 -20.93 -23.45
N LYS A 406 4.15 -20.73 -23.44
CA LYS A 406 4.82 -19.84 -22.49
C LYS A 406 4.32 -18.40 -22.67
N VAL A 407 3.96 -17.78 -21.56
CA VAL A 407 3.58 -16.36 -21.50
C VAL A 407 4.64 -15.59 -20.69
N ASP A 408 5.00 -14.38 -21.15
CA ASP A 408 5.92 -13.50 -20.43
C ASP A 408 5.22 -12.87 -19.22
N MET A 409 5.71 -13.20 -18.02
CA MET A 409 5.15 -12.77 -16.74
C MET A 409 5.88 -11.57 -16.13
N THR A 410 6.88 -10.99 -16.80
CA THR A 410 7.75 -9.94 -16.26
C THR A 410 6.97 -8.75 -15.69
N GLU A 411 6.03 -8.20 -16.45
CA GLU A 411 5.22 -7.04 -16.04
C GLU A 411 4.34 -7.33 -14.81
N SER A 412 3.87 -8.57 -14.67
CA SER A 412 3.00 -8.96 -13.55
C SER A 412 3.73 -8.93 -12.19
N ARG A 413 5.07 -8.93 -12.18
CA ARG A 413 5.88 -8.80 -10.94
C ARG A 413 5.74 -7.43 -10.27
N ALA A 414 5.27 -6.42 -10.99
CA ALA A 414 4.93 -5.12 -10.41
C ALA A 414 3.89 -5.26 -9.28
N LEU A 415 2.96 -6.21 -9.39
CA LEU A 415 1.93 -6.44 -8.37
C LEU A 415 2.51 -6.88 -7.02
N LEU A 416 3.56 -7.71 -7.04
CA LEU A 416 4.29 -8.14 -5.83
C LEU A 416 5.13 -7.00 -5.27
N THR A 417 5.83 -6.28 -6.15
CA THR A 417 6.64 -5.12 -5.78
C THR A 417 5.79 -4.05 -5.08
N ASP A 418 4.61 -3.77 -5.60
CA ASP A 418 3.69 -2.78 -5.03
C ASP A 418 3.14 -3.22 -3.66
N LEU A 419 2.90 -4.52 -3.45
CA LEU A 419 2.49 -5.05 -2.14
C LEU A 419 3.59 -4.85 -1.10
N VAL A 420 4.82 -5.26 -1.42
CA VAL A 420 5.97 -5.13 -0.51
C VAL A 420 6.29 -3.67 -0.22
N ALA A 421 6.26 -2.81 -1.24
CA ALA A 421 6.45 -1.37 -1.08
C ALA A 421 5.33 -0.75 -0.23
N GLY A 422 4.06 -1.10 -0.49
CA GLY A 422 2.91 -0.63 0.28
C GLY A 422 2.97 -1.03 1.76
N ALA A 423 3.28 -2.29 2.05
CA ALA A 423 3.48 -2.77 3.41
C ALA A 423 4.66 -2.06 4.11
N SER A 424 5.78 -1.87 3.40
CA SER A 424 6.94 -1.15 3.92
C SER A 424 6.63 0.31 4.26
N ARG A 425 5.82 1.01 3.44
CA ARG A 425 5.34 2.37 3.75
C ARG A 425 4.51 2.40 5.03
N MET A 426 3.80 1.33 5.36
CA MET A 426 3.07 1.20 6.63
C MET A 426 3.96 0.81 7.81
N GLY A 427 5.28 0.67 7.62
CA GLY A 427 6.20 0.23 8.68
C GLY A 427 6.14 -1.26 8.97
N LEU A 428 5.59 -2.06 8.05
CA LEU A 428 5.51 -3.52 8.19
C LEU A 428 6.76 -4.17 7.61
N ARG A 429 7.22 -5.26 8.23
CA ARG A 429 8.14 -6.17 7.54
C ARG A 429 7.41 -6.82 6.37
N ALA A 430 8.03 -6.78 5.20
CA ALA A 430 7.48 -7.37 4.00
C ALA A 430 8.55 -8.11 3.19
N LEU A 431 8.15 -9.21 2.54
CA LEU A 431 9.03 -10.09 1.78
C LEU A 431 8.35 -10.52 0.47
N ASP A 432 9.09 -10.48 -0.64
CA ASP A 432 8.74 -11.15 -1.89
C ASP A 432 9.49 -12.49 -1.95
N LEU A 433 8.76 -13.59 -2.14
CA LEU A 433 9.35 -14.94 -2.20
C LEU A 433 9.96 -15.30 -3.56
N THR A 434 9.83 -14.46 -4.59
CA THR A 434 10.28 -14.75 -5.96
C THR A 434 11.73 -15.23 -6.02
N GLU A 435 12.66 -14.48 -5.42
CA GLU A 435 14.09 -14.83 -5.46
C GLU A 435 14.42 -16.09 -4.65
N ALA A 436 13.76 -16.28 -3.51
CA ALA A 436 13.96 -17.47 -2.67
C ALA A 436 13.49 -18.74 -3.38
N LEU A 437 12.35 -18.68 -4.05
CA LEU A 437 11.79 -19.80 -4.82
C LEU A 437 12.59 -20.03 -6.11
N ALA A 438 13.05 -18.97 -6.79
CA ALA A 438 13.90 -19.11 -7.97
C ALA A 438 15.23 -19.80 -7.62
N ALA A 439 15.82 -19.49 -6.47
CA ALA A 439 17.02 -20.16 -5.98
C ALA A 439 16.77 -21.65 -5.63
N ALA A 440 15.51 -22.02 -5.37
CA ALA A 440 15.10 -23.40 -5.15
C ALA A 440 14.80 -24.16 -6.46
N GLU A 441 14.89 -23.54 -7.64
CA GLU A 441 14.72 -24.25 -8.90
C GLU A 441 15.97 -25.00 -9.37
N PRO A 442 15.83 -26.10 -10.13
CA PRO A 442 14.57 -26.79 -10.44
C PRO A 442 14.00 -27.56 -9.22
N GLY A 443 12.68 -27.73 -9.21
CA GLY A 443 11.94 -28.53 -8.23
C GLY A 443 11.41 -27.72 -7.04
N ALA A 444 11.23 -26.40 -7.18
CA ALA A 444 10.56 -25.62 -6.15
C ALA A 444 9.05 -25.91 -6.09
N PHE A 445 8.44 -26.29 -7.22
CA PHE A 445 7.01 -26.60 -7.36
C PHE A 445 6.76 -28.03 -7.84
N GLN A 446 5.55 -28.53 -7.55
CA GLN A 446 5.12 -29.88 -7.91
C GLN A 446 4.92 -30.04 -9.43
N ASP A 447 5.02 -31.28 -9.89
CA ASP A 447 4.77 -31.61 -11.31
C ASP A 447 3.27 -31.50 -11.61
N GLY A 448 2.93 -30.73 -12.65
CA GLY A 448 1.54 -30.46 -13.04
C GLY A 448 0.74 -29.57 -12.08
N ASP A 449 1.37 -28.96 -11.07
CA ASP A 449 0.66 -28.19 -10.03
C ASP A 449 1.51 -27.02 -9.47
N LEU A 450 0.86 -25.93 -9.05
CA LEU A 450 1.54 -24.73 -8.57
C LEU A 450 2.01 -24.80 -7.10
N HIS A 451 1.62 -25.83 -6.35
CA HIS A 451 1.97 -25.95 -4.95
C HIS A 451 3.46 -26.24 -4.79
N MET A 452 4.06 -25.57 -3.82
CA MET A 452 5.48 -25.77 -3.51
C MET A 452 5.76 -27.21 -3.09
N THR A 453 6.88 -27.77 -3.55
CA THR A 453 7.43 -29.02 -3.02
C THR A 453 8.01 -28.80 -1.63
N ALA A 454 8.49 -29.86 -0.96
CA ALA A 454 9.26 -29.73 0.28
C ALA A 454 10.47 -28.79 0.12
N LYS A 455 11.07 -28.72 -1.08
CA LYS A 455 12.19 -27.81 -1.39
C LYS A 455 11.72 -26.35 -1.46
N GLY A 456 10.59 -26.08 -2.13
CA GLY A 456 10.00 -24.73 -2.19
C GLY A 456 9.51 -24.25 -0.82
N GLN A 457 8.84 -25.13 -0.07
CA GLN A 457 8.39 -24.87 1.31
C GLN A 457 9.57 -24.55 2.24
N ALA A 458 10.69 -25.27 2.10
CA ALA A 458 11.92 -24.96 2.83
C ALA A 458 12.47 -23.58 2.49
N ALA A 459 12.57 -23.25 1.19
CA ALA A 459 13.04 -21.94 0.75
C ALA A 459 12.15 -20.79 1.28
N ALA A 460 10.82 -20.96 1.24
CA ALA A 460 9.88 -19.99 1.79
C ALA A 460 10.04 -19.82 3.31
N GLY A 461 10.07 -20.93 4.06
CA GLY A 461 10.23 -20.90 5.52
C GLY A 461 11.56 -20.28 5.97
N GLU A 462 12.65 -20.57 5.27
CA GLU A 462 13.98 -19.97 5.53
C GLU A 462 14.02 -18.47 5.18
N ALA A 463 13.41 -18.06 4.07
CA ALA A 463 13.33 -16.65 3.68
C ALA A 463 12.50 -15.84 4.69
N ILE A 464 11.36 -16.38 5.15
CA ILE A 464 10.56 -15.76 6.22
C ILE A 464 11.39 -15.67 7.51
N ALA A 465 12.09 -16.74 7.90
CA ALA A 465 12.95 -16.74 9.08
C ALA A 465 14.07 -15.69 8.99
N ALA A 466 14.63 -15.46 7.80
CA ALA A 466 15.61 -14.41 7.55
C ALA A 466 15.00 -13.02 7.68
N ALA A 467 13.80 -12.80 7.10
CA ALA A 467 13.08 -11.54 7.22
C ALA A 467 12.71 -11.19 8.67
N LEU A 468 12.36 -12.17 9.51
CA LEU A 468 12.07 -11.93 10.93
C LEU A 468 13.30 -11.46 11.75
N LYS A 469 14.52 -11.62 11.23
CA LYS A 469 15.75 -11.13 11.87
C LYS A 469 16.08 -9.70 11.50
N THR A 470 15.51 -9.17 10.40
CA THR A 470 15.72 -7.77 10.01
C THR A 470 14.81 -6.88 10.82
N GLN A 471 15.16 -5.62 11.00
CA GLN A 471 14.29 -4.68 11.69
C GLN A 471 13.13 -4.27 10.77
N ALA A 472 11.93 -4.11 11.33
CA ALA A 472 10.83 -3.49 10.60
C ALA A 472 11.22 -2.07 10.12
N PRO A 473 10.83 -1.68 8.89
CA PRO A 473 11.02 -0.32 8.44
C PRO A 473 10.18 0.65 9.31
N ARG A 474 10.63 1.90 9.43
CA ARG A 474 9.81 2.95 10.06
C ARG A 474 8.64 3.29 9.15
N ALA A 475 7.45 3.39 9.73
CA ALA A 475 6.26 3.81 8.99
C ALA A 475 6.49 5.20 8.39
N LEU A 476 6.21 5.32 7.08
CA LEU A 476 6.26 6.59 6.40
C LEU A 476 4.95 7.34 6.66
N PRO A 477 5.02 8.66 6.91
CA PRO A 477 3.82 9.47 7.01
C PRO A 477 2.99 9.35 5.72
N GLY A 478 1.69 9.14 5.86
CA GLY A 478 0.76 9.26 4.73
C GLY A 478 0.72 10.68 4.16
N PRO A 479 0.15 10.86 2.96
CA PRO A 479 0.04 12.18 2.35
C PRO A 479 -0.90 13.10 3.15
N GLY A 480 -0.69 14.41 3.01
CA GLY A 480 -1.55 15.44 3.62
C GLY A 480 -1.09 15.92 5.00
N LEU A 481 -1.94 16.73 5.65
CA LEU A 481 -1.66 17.34 6.96
C LEU A 481 -2.53 16.70 8.04
N PRO A 482 -2.01 16.46 9.26
CA PRO A 482 -2.82 15.96 10.37
C PRO A 482 -3.99 16.90 10.68
N PRO A 483 -5.08 16.38 11.30
CA PRO A 483 -6.20 17.21 11.74
C PRO A 483 -5.73 18.41 12.57
N GLY A 484 -6.25 19.61 12.24
CA GLY A 484 -5.89 20.85 12.93
C GLY A 484 -4.60 21.52 12.45
N ARG A 485 -3.89 20.94 11.49
CA ARG A 485 -2.74 21.58 10.81
C ARG A 485 -3.17 22.17 9.46
N SER A 486 -2.52 23.25 9.03
CA SER A 486 -2.74 23.91 7.75
C SER A 486 -1.41 24.19 7.04
N ARG A 487 -1.46 24.31 5.72
CA ARG A 487 -0.28 24.61 4.90
C ARG A 487 0.24 26.03 5.21
N VAL A 488 1.47 26.31 4.80
CA VAL A 488 2.02 27.68 4.79
C VAL A 488 1.04 28.63 4.06
N PRO A 489 0.64 29.77 4.66
CA PRO A 489 -0.21 30.75 4.00
C PRO A 489 0.46 31.37 2.78
N SER A 490 -0.33 31.63 1.73
CA SER A 490 0.15 32.33 0.54
C SER A 490 0.41 33.81 0.83
N ALA A 491 1.25 34.45 0.02
CA ALA A 491 1.54 35.89 0.16
C ALA A 491 0.27 36.78 0.14
N PRO A 492 -0.74 36.53 -0.71
CA PRO A 492 -2.02 37.26 -0.65
C PRO A 492 -2.78 37.06 0.67
N GLU A 493 -2.80 35.85 1.23
CA GLU A 493 -3.44 35.59 2.53
C GLU A 493 -2.74 36.35 3.66
N LEU A 494 -1.40 36.37 3.65
CA LEU A 494 -0.61 37.12 4.62
C LEU A 494 -0.82 38.64 4.51
N ALA A 495 -0.93 39.16 3.28
CA ALA A 495 -1.16 40.59 3.04
C ALA A 495 -2.57 41.04 3.46
N ALA A 496 -3.57 40.16 3.34
CA ALA A 496 -4.95 40.44 3.73
C ALA A 496 -5.20 40.28 5.25
N ALA A 497 -4.28 39.66 5.98
CA ALA A 497 -4.44 39.38 7.40
C ALA A 497 -4.34 40.66 8.26
N PRO A 498 -5.25 40.87 9.23
CA PRO A 498 -5.16 42.00 10.15
C PRO A 498 -3.94 41.86 11.07
N GLU A 499 -3.39 43.00 11.49
CA GLU A 499 -2.34 43.03 12.50
C GLU A 499 -2.89 42.61 13.87
N ILE A 500 -2.15 41.76 14.57
CA ILE A 500 -2.42 41.30 15.93
C ILE A 500 -1.48 42.00 16.91
N THR A 501 -1.90 42.14 18.17
CA THR A 501 -1.08 42.78 19.20
C THR A 501 -0.10 41.78 19.82
N VAL A 502 1.20 42.02 19.64
CA VAL A 502 2.28 41.29 20.33
C VAL A 502 3.07 42.26 21.20
N LYS A 503 3.32 41.89 22.46
CA LYS A 503 3.99 42.77 23.42
C LYS A 503 5.39 43.12 22.91
N GLY A 504 5.66 44.41 22.70
CA GLY A 504 6.98 44.90 22.29
C GLY A 504 7.25 44.89 20.78
N SER A 505 6.34 44.38 19.93
CA SER A 505 6.56 44.32 18.47
C SER A 505 6.78 45.70 17.85
N SER A 506 5.98 46.71 18.20
CA SER A 506 6.15 48.08 17.69
C SER A 506 7.48 48.71 18.12
N ALA A 507 7.95 48.43 19.35
CA ALA A 507 9.26 48.88 19.84
C ALA A 507 10.43 48.11 19.18
N ALA A 508 10.14 46.98 18.54
CA ALA A 508 11.05 46.23 17.70
C ALA A 508 10.98 46.65 16.22
N HIS A 509 10.10 47.60 15.86
CA HIS A 509 9.79 47.95 14.47
C HIS A 509 9.32 46.72 13.65
N CYS A 510 8.53 45.86 14.29
CA CYS A 510 7.95 44.68 13.69
C CYS A 510 6.41 44.77 13.67
N SER A 511 5.81 44.36 12.55
CA SER A 511 4.38 44.09 12.43
C SER A 511 4.13 42.59 12.60
N THR A 512 3.00 42.24 13.21
CA THR A 512 2.66 40.84 13.52
C THR A 512 1.25 40.51 13.03
N ARG A 513 1.11 39.47 12.22
CA ARG A 513 -0.17 39.01 11.65
C ARG A 513 -0.35 37.53 11.95
N GLN A 514 -1.58 37.07 12.03
CA GLN A 514 -1.88 35.65 12.18
C GLN A 514 -2.86 35.18 11.10
N VAL A 515 -2.54 34.07 10.44
CA VAL A 515 -3.40 33.39 9.47
C VAL A 515 -3.51 31.92 9.86
N ARG A 516 -4.70 31.49 10.26
CA ARG A 516 -4.91 30.14 10.84
C ARG A 516 -3.97 29.93 12.04
N GLU A 517 -3.19 28.86 12.07
CA GLU A 517 -2.16 28.66 13.09
C GLU A 517 -0.86 29.42 12.82
N TRP A 518 -0.69 30.11 11.70
CA TRP A 518 0.60 30.71 11.35
C TRP A 518 0.76 32.13 11.88
N LEU A 519 1.82 32.35 12.65
CA LEU A 519 2.30 33.68 13.03
C LEU A 519 3.26 34.20 11.97
N TYR A 520 2.92 35.34 11.38
CA TYR A 520 3.78 36.10 10.48
C TYR A 520 4.30 37.35 11.18
N VAL A 521 5.60 37.55 11.15
CA VAL A 521 6.27 38.74 11.68
C VAL A 521 7.08 39.38 10.56
N GLU A 522 6.93 40.68 10.37
CA GLU A 522 7.76 41.46 9.45
C GLU A 522 8.39 42.63 10.19
N CYS A 523 9.70 42.56 10.36
CA CYS A 523 10.55 43.54 11.01
C CYS A 523 11.26 44.38 9.96
N THR A 524 11.02 45.69 9.95
CA THR A 524 11.54 46.59 8.91
C THR A 524 12.65 47.51 9.43
N THR A 525 13.30 48.21 8.52
CA THR A 525 14.18 49.34 8.87
C THR A 525 13.43 50.39 9.69
N SER A 526 14.12 50.96 10.68
CA SER A 526 13.60 52.07 11.46
C SER A 526 14.44 53.33 11.23
N TRP A 527 13.75 54.44 11.04
CA TRP A 527 14.36 55.76 10.96
C TRP A 527 14.28 56.44 12.33
N GLY A 528 15.34 57.15 12.74
CA GLY A 528 15.29 57.97 13.95
C GLY A 528 14.20 59.05 13.86
N GLU A 529 13.67 59.47 15.01
CA GLU A 529 12.65 60.53 15.07
C GLU A 529 13.14 61.80 14.34
N LEU A 530 12.25 62.37 13.54
CA LEU A 530 12.47 63.61 12.81
C LEU A 530 12.50 64.76 13.83
N GLN A 531 13.70 65.16 14.27
CA GLN A 531 13.86 66.35 15.11
C GLN A 531 13.65 67.58 14.23
N VAL A 532 12.53 68.26 14.41
CA VAL A 532 12.26 69.54 13.76
C VAL A 532 12.79 70.65 14.65
N ASP A 533 13.89 71.29 14.23
CA ASP A 533 14.37 72.51 14.86
C ASP A 533 13.49 73.69 14.41
N GLU A 534 12.55 74.09 15.28
CA GLU A 534 11.66 75.23 15.03
C GLU A 534 12.42 76.57 14.89
N GLU A 535 13.60 76.70 15.49
CA GLU A 535 14.44 77.91 15.41
C GLU A 535 15.13 78.03 14.03
N ALA A 536 15.56 76.89 13.46
CA ALA A 536 16.12 76.82 12.11
C ALA A 536 15.07 77.06 11.00
N LEU A 537 13.81 76.64 11.23
CA LEU A 537 12.70 76.88 10.30
C LEU A 537 12.32 78.36 10.17
N ALA A 538 12.50 79.15 11.23
CA ALA A 538 12.17 80.58 11.24
C ALA A 538 13.18 81.45 10.45
N GLN A 539 14.42 80.99 10.25
CA GLN A 539 15.48 81.81 9.64
C GLN A 539 15.66 81.64 8.13
N LEU A 540 15.18 80.55 7.52
CA LEU A 540 15.58 80.17 6.15
C LEU A 540 14.49 80.23 5.07
N GLY A 541 13.25 80.61 5.39
CA GLY A 541 12.24 80.97 4.39
C GLY A 541 11.67 79.84 3.52
N TYR A 542 12.32 78.70 3.34
CA TYR A 542 11.78 77.42 2.83
C TYR A 542 12.70 76.26 3.28
N GLY A 543 12.11 75.08 3.52
CA GLY A 543 12.61 74.07 4.46
C GLY A 543 13.87 73.30 4.07
N ALA A 544 14.84 73.29 4.99
CA ALA A 544 15.89 72.29 5.06
C ALA A 544 15.53 71.31 6.19
N LEU A 545 15.10 70.10 5.83
CA LEU A 545 14.97 68.98 6.77
C LEU A 545 16.35 68.35 6.93
N SER A 546 16.90 68.37 8.13
CA SER A 546 18.11 67.62 8.50
C SER A 546 17.71 66.31 9.16
N TYR A 547 18.16 65.19 8.62
CA TYR A 547 17.92 63.84 9.15
C TYR A 547 19.15 63.43 9.95
N ASP A 548 19.07 63.41 11.29
CA ASP A 548 20.19 63.05 12.18
C ASP A 548 19.98 61.69 12.89
N GLY A 549 19.06 60.87 12.37
CA GLY A 549 18.79 59.53 12.89
C GLY A 549 19.71 58.48 12.27
N GLU A 550 20.49 57.76 13.07
CA GLU A 550 21.17 56.53 12.63
C GLU A 550 20.13 55.53 12.09
N ARG A 551 20.27 55.11 10.83
CA ARG A 551 19.42 54.09 10.21
C ARG A 551 19.67 52.76 10.91
N SER A 552 18.65 52.22 11.58
CA SER A 552 18.72 50.87 12.15
C SER A 552 18.17 49.86 11.17
N GLU A 553 19.06 49.05 10.60
CA GLU A 553 18.71 48.07 9.59
C GLU A 553 18.72 46.66 10.18
N PRO A 554 17.74 45.81 9.86
CA PRO A 554 17.80 44.39 10.15
C PRO A 554 19.10 43.80 9.59
N SER A 555 19.85 43.11 10.44
CA SER A 555 21.23 42.71 10.17
C SER A 555 21.46 41.20 10.34
N GLY A 556 20.54 40.48 10.98
CA GLY A 556 20.64 39.03 11.17
C GLY A 556 19.38 38.45 11.80
N VAL A 557 19.25 37.13 11.75
CA VAL A 557 18.14 36.37 12.34
C VAL A 557 18.60 34.95 12.65
N ALA A 558 18.12 34.36 13.74
CA ALA A 558 18.47 33.01 14.17
C ALA A 558 17.34 32.38 14.98
N VAL A 559 16.95 31.17 14.58
CA VAL A 559 16.01 30.34 15.34
C VAL A 559 16.77 29.68 16.49
N ARG A 560 16.26 29.83 17.72
CA ARG A 560 16.81 29.19 18.91
C ARG A 560 16.02 27.93 19.27
N THR A 561 14.70 28.05 19.23
CA THR A 561 13.75 26.96 19.43
C THR A 561 12.56 27.19 18.52
N GLY A 562 11.86 26.13 18.17
CA GLY A 562 10.75 26.19 17.23
C GLY A 562 11.09 25.44 15.95
N GLU A 563 10.19 24.52 15.61
CA GLU A 563 10.23 23.78 14.37
C GLU A 563 9.46 24.52 13.29
N GLU A 564 9.77 24.24 12.03
CA GLU A 564 9.05 24.80 10.88
C GLU A 564 9.05 26.33 10.85
N VAL A 565 10.09 26.97 11.41
CA VAL A 565 10.26 28.42 11.33
C VAL A 565 10.84 28.76 9.97
N LEU A 566 10.02 29.37 9.13
CA LEU A 566 10.43 29.96 7.87
C LEU A 566 10.87 31.40 8.14
N ILE A 567 11.97 31.81 7.50
CA ILE A 567 12.54 33.15 7.58
C ILE A 567 12.62 33.72 6.16
N GLY A 568 12.52 35.04 6.02
CA GLY A 568 12.74 35.77 4.78
C GLY A 568 13.60 36.99 4.99
N LEU A 569 14.48 37.28 4.03
CA LEU A 569 15.28 38.50 4.00
C LEU A 569 15.02 39.23 2.70
N ALA A 570 14.54 40.48 2.78
CA ALA A 570 14.36 41.34 1.62
C ALA A 570 15.63 42.18 1.44
N ASP A 571 16.34 41.99 0.33
CA ASP A 571 17.60 42.68 0.02
C ASP A 571 17.35 44.00 -0.75
N ALA A 572 18.00 45.07 -0.32
CA ALA A 572 18.20 46.29 -1.09
C ALA A 572 19.69 46.46 -1.43
N MET A 573 20.01 47.34 -2.39
CA MET A 573 21.37 47.55 -2.94
C MET A 573 22.51 47.79 -1.91
N TYR A 574 22.20 48.03 -0.62
CA TYR A 574 23.17 48.28 0.45
C TYR A 574 22.84 47.65 1.83
N GLY A 575 21.86 46.73 1.94
CA GLY A 575 21.45 46.13 3.23
C GLY A 575 20.09 45.41 3.15
N ALA A 576 19.68 44.72 4.22
CA ALA A 576 18.35 44.10 4.27
C ALA A 576 17.30 45.13 4.71
N ASP A 577 16.24 45.34 3.91
CA ASP A 577 15.17 46.29 4.21
C ASP A 577 14.10 45.70 5.17
N ALA A 578 13.99 44.38 5.22
CA ALA A 578 13.10 43.66 6.14
C ALA A 578 13.56 42.23 6.45
N VAL A 579 13.30 41.79 7.68
CA VAL A 579 13.32 40.38 8.12
C VAL A 579 11.87 39.90 8.29
N ARG A 580 11.53 38.78 7.66
CA ARG A 580 10.24 38.12 7.78
C ARG A 580 10.41 36.81 8.53
N ILE A 581 9.47 36.48 9.41
CA ILE A 581 9.41 35.22 10.14
C ILE A 581 8.01 34.67 9.98
N LEU A 582 7.89 33.38 9.69
CA LEU A 582 6.62 32.68 9.57
C LEU A 582 6.75 31.33 10.28
N THR A 583 5.91 31.09 11.28
CA THR A 583 6.01 29.90 12.14
C THR A 583 4.62 29.44 12.59
N PRO A 584 4.35 28.12 12.66
CA PRO A 584 3.09 27.62 13.16
C PRO A 584 3.02 27.72 14.69
N LEU A 585 1.91 28.23 15.20
CA LEU A 585 1.55 28.29 16.61
C LEU A 585 0.94 26.95 17.03
N VAL A 586 1.80 26.02 17.40
CA VAL A 586 1.38 24.69 17.90
C VAL A 586 1.33 24.71 19.43
N PRO A 587 0.16 24.43 20.05
CA PRO A 587 0.02 24.39 21.50
C PRO A 587 1.11 23.58 22.19
N GLY A 588 1.72 24.17 23.22
CA GLY A 588 2.79 23.55 23.99
C GLY A 588 4.18 23.55 23.33
N ARG A 589 4.33 24.05 22.09
CA ARG A 589 5.63 24.14 21.41
C ARG A 589 6.18 25.58 21.45
N PRO A 590 7.22 25.85 22.27
CA PRO A 590 7.76 27.20 22.36
C PRO A 590 8.59 27.56 21.12
N VAL A 591 8.47 28.80 20.68
CA VAL A 591 9.26 29.36 19.57
C VAL A 591 10.10 30.53 20.09
N GLU A 592 11.40 30.51 19.80
CA GLU A 592 12.31 31.59 20.11
C GLU A 592 13.12 31.96 18.86
N VAL A 593 12.97 33.20 18.39
CA VAL A 593 13.70 33.73 17.24
C VAL A 593 14.40 35.01 17.64
N ASP A 594 15.72 35.03 17.51
CA ASP A 594 16.52 36.23 17.69
C ASP A 594 16.57 37.00 16.36
N VAL A 595 16.32 38.31 16.41
CA VAL A 595 16.44 39.24 15.29
C VAL A 595 17.46 40.31 15.68
N TRP A 596 18.41 40.57 14.79
CA TRP A 596 19.45 41.58 14.97
C TRP A 596 19.18 42.77 14.07
N TRP A 597 19.51 43.94 14.57
CA TRP A 597 19.61 45.20 13.85
C TRP A 597 21.05 45.75 13.98
N THR A 598 21.37 46.83 13.27
CA THR A 598 22.69 47.49 13.39
C THR A 598 22.93 48.07 14.79
N ASN A 599 21.87 48.45 15.52
CA ASN A 599 21.96 49.09 16.83
C ASN A 599 21.57 48.18 18.03
N GLY A 600 21.27 46.90 17.81
CA GLY A 600 20.91 45.97 18.88
C GLY A 600 20.27 44.68 18.41
N ALA A 601 19.78 43.86 19.33
CA ALA A 601 19.07 42.62 19.01
C ALA A 601 17.83 42.45 19.91
N GLN A 602 16.80 41.77 19.40
CA GLN A 602 15.60 41.41 20.14
C GLN A 602 15.23 39.95 19.90
N ARG A 603 14.59 39.33 20.89
CA ARG A 603 14.04 37.97 20.80
C ARG A 603 12.54 38.02 20.70
N LEU A 604 11.98 37.42 19.66
CA LEU A 604 10.60 36.95 19.64
C LEU A 604 10.52 35.67 20.46
N SER A 605 9.68 35.65 21.50
CA SER A 605 9.35 34.45 22.27
C SER A 605 7.86 34.17 22.17
N VAL A 606 7.52 32.91 21.88
CA VAL A 606 6.18 32.33 21.94
C VAL A 606 6.19 31.26 23.03
N ALA A 607 5.47 31.49 24.11
CA ALA A 607 5.27 30.55 25.20
C ALA A 607 3.79 30.14 25.29
N TRP A 608 3.48 29.06 26.02
CA TRP A 608 2.12 28.52 26.08
C TRP A 608 1.63 28.35 27.52
N GLU A 609 0.38 28.73 27.75
CA GLU A 609 -0.39 28.42 28.96
C GLU A 609 -1.66 27.68 28.55
N GLY A 610 -1.60 26.34 28.59
CA GLY A 610 -2.60 25.49 27.93
C GLY A 610 -2.61 25.76 26.42
N GLU A 611 -3.79 26.05 25.88
CA GLU A 611 -4.01 26.36 24.44
C GLU A 611 -3.74 27.81 24.06
N LYS A 612 -3.34 28.68 25.01
CA LYS A 612 -3.13 30.11 24.74
C LYS A 612 -1.65 30.42 24.55
N ALA A 613 -1.31 30.99 23.40
CA ALA A 613 0.02 31.51 23.12
C ALA A 613 0.23 32.88 23.78
N ALA A 614 1.32 33.04 24.51
CA ALA A 614 1.84 34.28 25.03
C ALA A 614 3.07 34.69 24.20
N MET A 615 2.94 35.79 23.46
CA MET A 615 3.95 36.26 22.51
C MET A 615 4.57 37.59 22.96
N SER A 616 5.89 37.71 22.88
CA SER A 616 6.57 38.97 23.22
C SER A 616 7.91 39.16 22.52
N PHE A 617 8.29 40.43 22.34
CA PHE A 617 9.64 40.85 21.98
C PHE A 617 10.40 41.35 23.21
N THR A 618 11.62 40.85 23.42
CA THR A 618 12.51 41.29 24.51
C THR A 618 13.89 41.68 23.98
N LYS A 619 14.44 42.80 24.45
CA LYS A 619 15.80 43.22 24.09
C LYS A 619 16.84 42.21 24.57
N LEU A 620 17.82 41.91 23.72
CA LEU A 620 18.95 41.04 24.04
C LEU A 620 20.22 41.86 24.30
N PRO A 621 21.04 41.45 25.28
CA PRO A 621 22.40 41.98 25.44
C PRO A 621 23.26 41.50 24.27
N ASN A 622 23.79 42.46 23.50
CA ASN A 622 24.54 42.34 22.24
C ASN A 622 25.18 40.95 21.97
N PRO A 623 24.43 39.99 21.39
CA PRO A 623 24.99 38.70 21.02
C PRO A 623 25.72 38.87 19.69
N GLY A 624 26.92 38.31 19.55
CA GLY A 624 27.68 38.35 18.30
C GLY A 624 26.78 38.02 17.09
N ARG A 625 26.88 38.85 16.04
CA ARG A 625 26.03 38.78 14.85
C ARG A 625 26.28 37.46 14.09
N PRO A 626 25.27 36.62 13.87
CA PRO A 626 25.43 35.44 13.03
C PRO A 626 25.58 35.85 11.56
N THR A 627 26.48 35.18 10.83
CA THR A 627 26.55 35.24 9.37
C THR A 627 25.38 34.48 8.76
N ILE A 628 24.57 35.16 7.94
CA ILE A 628 23.50 34.54 7.16
C ILE A 628 24.14 33.81 5.96
N PRO A 629 23.94 32.49 5.79
CA PRO A 629 24.41 31.79 4.61
C PRO A 629 23.71 32.33 3.35
N THR A 630 24.47 32.87 2.39
CA THR A 630 23.92 33.28 1.09
C THR A 630 23.76 32.04 0.22
N ILE A 631 22.54 31.52 0.12
CA ILE A 631 22.25 30.28 -0.62
C ILE A 631 22.09 30.54 -2.14
N CYS A 632 21.61 31.73 -2.55
CA CYS A 632 21.52 32.15 -3.95
C CYS A 632 21.89 33.64 -4.12
N LYS A 633 22.77 33.97 -5.08
CA LYS A 633 23.23 35.33 -5.41
C LYS A 633 22.45 35.97 -6.60
N ALA A 634 21.19 35.63 -6.79
CA ALA A 634 20.36 36.27 -7.82
C ALA A 634 19.75 37.57 -7.26
N LYS A 635 19.80 38.64 -8.05
CA LYS A 635 19.35 40.00 -7.71
C LYS A 635 17.91 40.04 -7.13
N SER A 636 17.78 40.52 -5.89
CA SER A 636 16.75 41.44 -5.37
C SER A 636 15.24 41.17 -5.57
N GLU A 637 14.76 39.95 -5.81
CA GLU A 637 13.30 39.67 -5.91
C GLU A 637 12.82 38.46 -5.07
N ILE A 638 13.42 38.19 -3.91
CA ILE A 638 13.17 36.94 -3.16
C ILE A 638 12.39 37.20 -1.85
N PRO A 639 11.19 36.61 -1.63
CA PRO A 639 10.35 36.92 -0.45
C PRO A 639 10.68 36.15 0.84
N PHE A 640 11.26 34.95 0.75
CA PHE A 640 11.56 34.05 1.88
C PHE A 640 12.87 33.27 1.62
N ILE A 641 13.81 33.30 2.57
CA ILE A 641 15.03 32.49 2.64
C ILE A 641 15.23 32.23 4.13
N GLY A 642 14.89 31.04 4.59
CA GLY A 642 14.83 30.85 6.04
C GLY A 642 15.36 29.58 6.60
N ASP A 643 15.40 28.55 5.78
CA ASP A 643 16.36 27.49 5.88
C ASP A 643 16.31 26.87 4.49
N ALA A 644 17.38 26.93 3.70
CA ALA A 644 17.48 25.94 2.64
C ALA A 644 17.82 24.66 3.39
N SER A 645 16.78 24.01 3.91
CA SER A 645 16.91 22.70 4.53
C SER A 645 17.81 21.90 3.62
N ARG A 646 18.76 21.17 4.20
CA ARG A 646 19.77 20.43 3.45
C ARG A 646 19.14 19.63 2.29
N GLY A 647 17.91 19.13 2.47
CA GLY A 647 17.09 18.51 1.43
C GLY A 647 16.81 19.42 0.22
N CYS A 648 16.29 20.63 0.42
CA CYS A 648 16.01 21.56 -0.68
C CYS A 648 17.28 21.94 -1.45
N ALA A 649 18.36 22.26 -0.72
CA ALA A 649 19.65 22.60 -1.33
C ALA A 649 20.28 21.44 -2.12
N THR A 650 20.05 20.21 -1.67
CA THR A 650 20.53 19.00 -2.37
C THR A 650 19.68 18.68 -3.59
N THR A 651 18.36 18.95 -3.52
CA THR A 651 17.40 18.65 -4.60
C THR A 651 17.50 19.66 -5.74
N TYR A 652 17.71 20.94 -5.43
CA TYR A 652 17.74 22.05 -6.39
C TYR A 652 19.04 22.87 -6.29
N PRO A 653 20.22 22.27 -6.52
CA PRO A 653 21.50 22.93 -6.29
C PRO A 653 21.77 24.13 -7.22
N ASP A 654 21.24 24.08 -8.45
CA ASP A 654 21.48 25.10 -9.49
C ASP A 654 20.19 25.82 -9.95
N ASP A 655 19.03 25.50 -9.35
CA ASP A 655 17.75 26.15 -9.66
C ASP A 655 17.27 26.98 -8.47
N CYS A 656 17.67 28.26 -8.46
CA CYS A 656 17.30 29.18 -7.38
C CYS A 656 15.78 29.43 -7.26
N VAL A 657 15.00 29.21 -8.33
CA VAL A 657 13.53 29.39 -8.29
C VAL A 657 12.91 28.18 -7.59
N ALA A 658 13.26 26.97 -8.02
CA ALA A 658 12.78 25.74 -7.39
C ALA A 658 13.27 25.62 -5.93
N LEU A 659 14.49 26.05 -5.65
CA LEU A 659 15.05 26.06 -4.30
C LEU A 659 14.28 27.00 -3.35
N ARG A 660 13.89 28.18 -3.83
CA ARG A 660 13.04 29.12 -3.10
C ARG A 660 11.65 28.54 -2.86
N ASP A 661 11.06 27.96 -3.90
CA ASP A 661 9.72 27.37 -3.82
C ASP A 661 9.72 26.19 -2.83
N CYS A 662 10.78 25.38 -2.82
CA CYS A 662 11.00 24.32 -1.84
C CYS A 662 11.16 24.85 -0.40
N ALA A 663 12.03 25.83 -0.20
CA ALA A 663 12.26 26.42 1.12
C ALA A 663 10.99 27.09 1.70
N SER A 664 10.10 27.57 0.84
CA SER A 664 8.81 28.18 1.23
C SER A 664 7.66 27.18 1.39
N GLY A 665 7.89 25.88 1.17
CA GLY A 665 6.87 24.84 1.28
C GLY A 665 5.85 24.83 0.14
N THR A 666 6.28 25.25 -1.06
CA THR A 666 5.45 25.23 -2.26
C THR A 666 5.20 23.79 -2.72
N ARG A 667 3.94 23.48 -3.02
CA ARG A 667 3.44 22.11 -3.24
C ARG A 667 4.17 21.31 -4.34
N GLY A 668 4.65 21.96 -5.41
CA GLY A 668 5.30 21.29 -6.54
C GLY A 668 6.83 21.26 -6.47
N HIS A 669 7.41 21.60 -5.31
CA HIS A 669 8.86 21.69 -5.15
C HIS A 669 9.28 21.09 -3.81
N LEU A 670 8.85 19.88 -3.49
CA LEU A 670 9.26 19.22 -2.25
C LEU A 670 10.72 18.73 -2.34
N PRO A 671 11.49 18.74 -1.25
CA PRO A 671 12.83 18.18 -1.26
C PRO A 671 12.80 16.65 -1.30
N THR A 672 13.77 16.04 -1.97
CA THR A 672 14.06 14.61 -1.85
C THR A 672 14.69 14.33 -0.49
N CYS A 673 14.07 13.46 0.31
CA CYS A 673 14.54 13.13 1.65
C CYS A 673 15.55 11.97 1.67
N ALA A 674 16.45 12.00 2.65
CA ALA A 674 17.42 10.93 2.82
C ALA A 674 16.75 9.67 3.38
N VAL A 675 17.46 8.53 3.32
CA VAL A 675 16.98 7.27 3.92
C VAL A 675 16.75 7.47 5.42
N GLY A 676 15.53 7.14 5.88
CA GLY A 676 15.13 7.35 7.27
C GLY A 676 14.53 8.73 7.55
N GLU A 677 14.34 9.56 6.53
CA GLU A 677 13.60 10.82 6.58
C GLU A 677 12.38 10.75 5.65
N ALA A 678 11.40 11.61 5.89
CA ALA A 678 10.25 11.77 5.01
C ALA A 678 9.80 13.25 4.97
N ASN A 679 9.13 13.63 3.88
CA ASN A 679 8.48 14.93 3.77
C ASN A 679 7.34 14.99 4.80
N ALA A 680 7.49 15.87 5.77
CA ALA A 680 6.50 16.08 6.82
C ALA A 680 6.51 17.55 7.23
N GLY A 681 5.67 17.86 8.21
CA GLY A 681 5.41 19.26 8.54
C GLY A 681 4.53 19.95 7.50
N SER A 682 4.03 21.09 7.88
CA SER A 682 3.16 21.97 7.12
C SER A 682 3.87 22.61 5.91
N ALA A 683 5.20 22.66 5.95
CA ALA A 683 6.07 23.06 4.83
C ALA A 683 6.55 21.89 3.96
N GLY A 684 6.32 20.63 4.36
CA GLY A 684 6.74 19.45 3.59
C GLY A 684 8.26 19.24 3.53
N HIS A 685 8.99 19.69 4.54
CA HIS A 685 10.44 19.50 4.63
C HIS A 685 10.80 18.10 5.08
N CYS A 686 12.07 17.72 4.91
CA CYS A 686 12.54 16.41 5.36
C CYS A 686 12.72 16.37 6.87
N HIS A 687 11.99 15.45 7.51
CA HIS A 687 12.11 15.17 8.94
C HIS A 687 12.55 13.73 9.16
N ALA A 688 13.40 13.51 10.15
CA ALA A 688 13.79 12.17 10.57
C ALA A 688 12.56 11.39 11.04
N LEU A 689 12.43 10.14 10.58
CA LEU A 689 11.41 9.22 11.06
C LEU A 689 11.76 8.75 12.48
N CYS A 690 10.74 8.56 13.31
CA CYS A 690 10.89 8.10 14.68
C CYS A 690 9.83 7.07 15.05
N ASP A 691 10.14 6.29 16.07
CA ASP A 691 9.26 5.32 16.71
C ASP A 691 9.77 5.07 18.15
N PRO A 692 9.12 4.23 18.97
CA PRO A 692 9.59 3.94 20.33
C PRO A 692 11.01 3.33 20.42
N ALA A 693 11.48 2.65 19.38
CA ALA A 693 12.83 2.09 19.29
C ALA A 693 13.86 3.11 18.73
N HIS A 694 13.41 4.16 18.04
CA HIS A 694 14.20 5.21 17.40
C HIS A 694 13.70 6.60 17.84
N PRO A 695 13.98 7.01 19.09
CA PRO A 695 13.58 8.31 19.57
C PRO A 695 14.32 9.42 18.82
N CYS A 696 13.69 10.59 18.74
CA CYS A 696 14.26 11.75 18.09
C CYS A 696 15.56 12.22 18.77
N VAL A 697 16.58 12.53 17.96
CA VAL A 697 17.81 13.17 18.43
C VAL A 697 17.54 14.60 18.90
N SER A 698 16.63 15.29 18.21
CA SER A 698 16.11 16.61 18.53
C SER A 698 14.64 16.68 18.17
N GLY A 699 13.85 17.47 18.92
CA GLY A 699 12.40 17.53 18.74
C GLY A 699 11.65 16.46 19.53
N VAL A 700 10.37 16.30 19.21
CA VAL A 700 9.46 15.31 19.80
C VAL A 700 8.93 14.41 18.70
N CYS A 701 8.97 13.09 18.95
CA CYS A 701 8.38 12.14 18.03
C CYS A 701 6.87 12.38 17.94
N THR A 702 6.43 12.89 16.80
CA THR A 702 5.04 13.30 16.56
C THR A 702 4.41 12.37 15.55
N ASP A 703 3.22 11.84 15.86
CA ASP A 703 2.44 11.11 14.87
C ASP A 703 2.00 12.06 13.75
N TRP A 704 2.35 11.68 12.53
CA TRP A 704 2.08 12.44 11.31
C TRP A 704 1.54 11.50 10.25
N GLN A 705 0.23 11.50 10.09
CA GLN A 705 -0.45 10.65 9.10
C GLN A 705 -0.09 9.15 9.23
N GLY A 706 0.03 8.66 10.46
CA GLY A 706 0.34 7.25 10.75
C GLY A 706 1.83 6.88 10.74
N GLY A 707 2.72 7.84 10.47
CA GLY A 707 4.16 7.69 10.62
C GLY A 707 4.69 8.64 11.70
N GLY A 708 5.67 8.21 12.49
CA GLY A 708 6.32 9.08 13.47
C GLY A 708 7.40 9.92 12.81
N VAL A 709 7.37 11.24 13.03
CA VAL A 709 8.40 12.18 12.54
C VAL A 709 8.91 13.07 13.66
N CYS A 710 10.21 13.38 13.61
CA CYS A 710 10.86 14.32 14.50
C CYS A 710 10.55 15.74 14.05
N LEU A 711 9.47 16.26 14.63
CA LEU A 711 9.23 17.68 14.72
C LEU A 711 9.91 18.10 16.00
#